data_AF-A0A1Y2FFI2-F1
#
_entry.id   AF-A0A1Y2FFI2-F1
#
_cell.length_a   1.000
_cell.length_b   1.000
_cell.length_c   1.000
_cell.angle_alpha   90.00
_cell.angle_beta   90.00
_cell.angle_gamma   90.00
#
_symmetry.space_group_name_H-M   'P 1'
#
loop_
_entity.id
_entity.type
_entity.pdbx_description
1 polymer ?
#
loop_
_entity_poly.entity_id
_entity_poly.type
_entity_poly.pdbx_seq_one_letter_code
_entity_poly.pdbx_strand_id
1 'polypeptide(L)'
;MSYDTESRLHNDVTIEADSSDSEADERDLLNRLDPLTTNTSSQAAGKASVSGYAAGSHQEPVTSISSENFSDRRYTGSNTLDEPVSTTLLNDIKAIGTKLKFVLYPAGDADNRTWDLWGPLIFCLLLSLFLSFAARNNQSTLVFTGIFSLVWFGMAVVTFNMKLLGSKLSFFQSICVLGYSLFPLVIAALVAAFVHTAWARVPVTTCMYAWSTFASLGVLQGAELGSKKLLAVYPLGLFYFVLAWTVFISGTSINSTQRAMSTNKLMDYPTPRRSDVSDIYPGNTKINDPYRYLEDPDAQETRDFVDAQNVSSKRYFGEFQHGDALREAVSSVYAYEKFTVPRRRGDSYFYWSENPGLLNQSQIWRSKSLDRHAKELFFDPNVLSTDGTVALGSTSFSEDGQMLAYSISKAGSDNQTIWVKKTTSTDTLERLEDEIIFVKFSGISWTKDNKGFVYHRYPEKDNSGTGTAADVDAMLYYHAIGTPQSEDILLHRDSANPTHMFSGDISDDGKYLLVTTSEGTARQNKLTIVELDGKSMTPEKLVKHVIVDSFKAAYEYITNYDSVFVFRTNENAETYKLVTLDLVNQAAGFVDLVPKTSDVLNDVTAYKNGKLILTYTHDVKDEVSIYDRFGKFEQKLDLPLGLAVYGCVAEHDQQDFFVAVGGFTTPMSIYHHTDKGLALYRQTDVADIDPAAFETEQVFYNSKDGTRVPMFITGLKGAVRDGSTPCLLYGYGGFEISLSPAYSPLWITLMKHFGARVAIANIRGGGEYGAAWWKAAIKERRHKAFEDFQWAAKHLAQEKYTSPEKLAIYGGSNGGLLVAACMLQQPALYGAVMAAVGVLDMLRFHKFTIGAAWRSDYGDPEDEKMFPILRGYSPLHNISATTEYPSLLLVTADHDDRVVPAHTLKFCAEIQHQRRDNKRPLIARIEKDAGHGAGKPTSKKVDETCDQLKFLALELGLTFK
;
A
#
# COMPACT_ATOMS: atom_id res chain seq x y z
N MET A 1 2.98 57.34 3.91
CA MET A 1 3.43 57.58 5.30
C MET A 1 4.04 56.25 5.77
N SER A 2 5.26 55.86 5.39
CA SER A 2 6.58 56.48 5.58
C SER A 2 6.95 56.66 7.06
N TYR A 3 7.79 55.77 7.59
CA TYR A 3 9.08 56.14 8.20
C TYR A 3 9.99 54.89 8.35
N ASP A 4 11.19 54.97 7.78
CA ASP A 4 12.32 54.08 8.08
C ASP A 4 12.94 54.43 9.43
N THR A 5 13.74 53.52 10.01
CA THR A 5 15.17 53.80 10.31
C THR A 5 15.97 52.56 10.71
N GLU A 6 17.23 52.52 10.28
CA GLU A 6 18.23 51.49 10.61
C GLU A 6 18.88 51.71 11.99
N SER A 7 19.56 50.70 12.53
CA SER A 7 21.02 50.79 12.74
C SER A 7 21.66 49.47 13.19
N ARG A 8 22.88 49.22 12.73
CA ARG A 8 23.83 48.21 13.24
C ARG A 8 24.71 48.83 14.32
N LEU A 9 25.32 48.02 15.19
CA LEU A 9 26.71 48.23 15.63
C LEU A 9 27.31 46.95 16.26
N HIS A 10 28.60 46.69 16.00
CA HIS A 10 29.43 45.69 16.67
C HIS A 10 29.86 46.16 18.07
N ASN A 11 30.30 45.23 18.92
CA ASN A 11 31.64 45.30 19.51
C ASN A 11 32.07 43.96 20.14
N ASP A 12 33.29 43.53 19.84
CA ASP A 12 34.02 42.47 20.56
C ASP A 12 34.61 43.04 21.87
N VAL A 13 34.71 42.21 22.92
CA VAL A 13 35.75 42.31 23.97
C VAL A 13 36.15 40.90 24.44
N THR A 14 37.42 40.56 24.26
CA THR A 14 38.13 39.41 24.86
C THR A 14 38.75 39.76 26.22
N ILE A 15 38.98 38.74 27.06
CA ILE A 15 39.96 38.58 28.18
C ILE A 15 39.62 37.19 28.80
N GLU A 16 40.40 36.11 28.70
CA GLU A 16 41.69 35.78 29.37
C GLU A 16 41.61 35.78 30.92
N ALA A 17 42.18 34.85 31.69
CA ALA A 17 42.89 33.59 31.41
C ALA A 17 42.90 32.68 32.68
N ASP A 18 43.67 31.57 32.60
CA ASP A 18 44.25 30.75 33.69
C ASP A 18 43.38 29.75 34.49
N SER A 19 43.90 28.57 34.89
CA SER A 19 45.07 27.79 34.42
C SER A 19 45.14 26.39 35.09
N SER A 20 45.96 25.49 34.52
CA SER A 20 46.58 24.29 35.15
C SER A 20 45.70 23.07 35.51
N ASP A 21 46.17 21.81 35.47
CA ASP A 21 47.31 21.19 34.76
C ASP A 21 47.17 19.66 34.82
N SER A 22 47.65 18.94 33.80
CA SER A 22 48.67 17.84 33.92
C SER A 22 48.64 16.87 32.71
N GLU A 23 49.75 16.80 31.98
CA GLU A 23 50.00 15.88 30.85
C GLU A 23 50.75 14.60 31.28
N ALA A 24 50.66 13.55 30.46
CA ALA A 24 51.74 12.61 30.05
C ALA A 24 51.11 11.55 29.10
N ASP A 25 51.45 11.46 27.80
CA ASP A 25 52.65 10.83 27.18
C ASP A 25 52.81 9.31 27.45
N GLU A 26 53.22 8.45 26.51
CA GLU A 26 53.76 8.66 25.14
C GLU A 26 53.45 7.47 24.19
N ARG A 27 54.09 7.45 23.01
CA ARG A 27 53.98 6.48 21.88
C ARG A 27 54.76 5.17 22.19
N ASP A 28 54.93 4.12 21.36
CA ASP A 28 54.96 3.97 19.89
C ASP A 28 55.01 2.45 19.49
N LEU A 29 55.09 2.17 18.18
CA LEU A 29 55.69 1.02 17.47
C LEU A 29 54.82 -0.03 16.76
N LEU A 30 55.41 -0.53 15.65
CA LEU A 30 54.77 -1.08 14.45
C LEU A 30 55.34 -2.45 14.04
N ASN A 31 54.51 -3.22 13.33
CA ASN A 31 54.83 -4.23 12.29
C ASN A 31 55.74 -5.45 12.62
N ARG A 32 55.28 -6.67 12.28
CA ARG A 32 55.74 -7.44 11.07
C ARG A 32 55.22 -8.91 10.97
N LEU A 33 54.67 -9.22 9.78
CA LEU A 33 54.90 -10.41 8.91
C LEU A 33 54.49 -11.86 9.32
N ASP A 34 53.62 -12.41 8.46
CA ASP A 34 53.30 -13.80 8.04
C ASP A 34 54.49 -14.63 7.46
N PRO A 35 54.34 -15.89 6.95
CA PRO A 35 53.42 -17.03 7.24
C PRO A 35 54.12 -18.44 7.22
N LEU A 36 53.35 -19.57 7.27
CA LEU A 36 53.48 -20.86 6.51
C LEU A 36 53.35 -22.22 7.28
N THR A 37 52.40 -23.08 6.84
CA THR A 37 52.43 -24.58 6.62
C THR A 37 53.02 -25.57 7.68
N THR A 38 52.62 -26.85 7.86
CA THR A 38 51.84 -27.83 7.05
C THR A 38 51.37 -29.06 7.89
N ASN A 39 50.33 -29.77 7.42
CA ASN A 39 49.97 -31.20 7.55
C ASN A 39 50.73 -32.18 8.48
N THR A 40 50.00 -33.08 9.17
CA THR A 40 49.88 -34.53 8.80
C THR A 40 48.87 -35.31 9.67
N SER A 41 48.52 -36.54 9.23
CA SER A 41 47.36 -37.33 9.68
C SER A 41 47.66 -38.82 9.94
N SER A 42 47.04 -39.43 10.96
CA SER A 42 46.60 -40.86 11.04
C SER A 42 45.97 -41.13 12.43
N GLN A 43 44.73 -41.59 12.62
CA GLN A 43 43.99 -42.83 12.26
C GLN A 43 44.21 -44.09 13.14
N ALA A 44 43.08 -44.58 13.68
CA ALA A 44 42.74 -45.96 14.11
C ALA A 44 43.40 -46.54 15.40
N ALA A 45 42.81 -47.45 16.19
CA ALA A 45 41.79 -48.48 15.87
C ALA A 45 41.09 -49.15 17.10
N GLY A 46 39.87 -49.70 16.90
CA GLY A 46 39.28 -50.86 17.62
C GLY A 46 38.72 -50.65 19.04
N LYS A 47 37.90 -51.53 19.68
CA LYS A 47 37.17 -52.80 19.37
C LYS A 47 36.27 -53.13 20.62
N ALA A 48 35.24 -53.99 20.66
CA ALA A 48 34.32 -54.63 19.69
C ALA A 48 33.18 -55.42 20.40
N SER A 49 32.01 -55.60 19.74
CA SER A 49 31.03 -56.72 19.85
C SER A 49 30.35 -57.15 21.17
N VAL A 50 29.04 -57.53 21.11
CA VAL A 50 28.47 -58.89 21.43
C VAL A 50 26.93 -58.97 21.15
N SER A 51 26.40 -60.19 20.99
CA SER A 51 25.04 -60.69 20.58
C SER A 51 23.86 -60.47 21.57
N GLY A 52 22.57 -60.83 21.33
CA GLY A 52 21.81 -61.53 20.25
C GLY A 52 20.37 -61.98 20.70
N TYR A 53 19.66 -62.85 19.92
CA TYR A 53 18.31 -63.48 20.15
C TYR A 53 17.03 -62.61 19.94
N ALA A 54 15.82 -63.08 19.48
CA ALA A 54 15.34 -64.37 18.90
C ALA A 54 13.96 -64.30 18.14
N ALA A 55 13.80 -65.17 17.12
CA ALA A 55 12.64 -66.00 16.66
C ALA A 55 11.14 -65.54 16.50
N GLY A 56 10.49 -66.04 15.41
CA GLY A 56 9.03 -66.32 15.30
C GLY A 56 8.28 -65.66 14.11
N SER A 57 8.33 -66.12 12.85
CA SER A 57 7.65 -67.28 12.19
C SER A 57 6.14 -67.15 11.86
N HIS A 58 5.79 -67.03 10.56
CA HIS A 58 4.67 -67.75 9.90
C HIS A 58 4.84 -67.74 8.36
N GLN A 59 4.20 -68.68 7.66
CA GLN A 59 4.57 -69.18 6.31
C GLN A 59 3.60 -68.77 5.18
N GLU A 60 4.17 -68.48 3.99
CA GLU A 60 3.87 -68.96 2.60
C GLU A 60 2.41 -69.17 2.07
N PRO A 61 2.18 -69.39 0.74
CA PRO A 61 3.13 -69.52 -0.38
C PRO A 61 2.84 -68.63 -1.61
N VAL A 62 3.85 -68.42 -2.47
CA VAL A 62 3.64 -68.21 -3.92
C VAL A 62 4.65 -69.03 -4.72
N THR A 63 4.16 -69.87 -5.62
CA THR A 63 4.93 -70.74 -6.50
C THR A 63 5.61 -69.99 -7.65
N SER A 64 6.81 -70.42 -8.00
CA SER A 64 7.62 -69.88 -9.10
C SER A 64 7.23 -70.47 -10.46
N ILE A 65 7.28 -69.65 -11.52
CA ILE A 65 7.43 -70.12 -12.90
C ILE A 65 8.53 -69.31 -13.62
N SER A 66 9.44 -70.07 -14.21
CA SER A 66 10.59 -69.79 -15.07
C SER A 66 10.87 -68.37 -15.62
N SER A 67 12.15 -68.02 -15.50
CA SER A 67 12.92 -67.00 -16.21
C SER A 67 12.76 -66.91 -17.74
N GLU A 68 12.68 -65.68 -18.25
CA GLU A 68 13.32 -65.28 -19.51
C GLU A 68 14.39 -64.20 -19.25
N ASN A 69 15.51 -64.28 -19.95
CA ASN A 69 16.69 -63.44 -19.71
C ASN A 69 16.57 -62.03 -20.30
N PHE A 70 16.01 -61.07 -19.55
CA PHE A 70 16.23 -59.65 -19.83
C PHE A 70 17.58 -59.18 -19.27
N SER A 71 18.60 -59.21 -20.13
CA SER A 71 19.93 -58.67 -19.83
C SER A 71 19.95 -57.14 -19.95
N ASP A 72 19.40 -56.47 -18.94
CA ASP A 72 19.49 -55.01 -18.80
C ASP A 72 20.94 -54.64 -18.47
N ARG A 73 21.73 -54.33 -19.52
CA ARG A 73 23.15 -53.95 -19.39
C ARG A 73 23.26 -52.60 -18.69
N ARG A 74 23.32 -52.63 -17.35
CA ARG A 74 23.72 -51.49 -16.52
C ARG A 74 25.05 -50.93 -17.02
N TYR A 75 25.21 -49.62 -16.89
CA TYR A 75 26.44 -48.89 -17.17
C TYR A 75 27.63 -49.51 -16.41
N THR A 76 28.53 -50.18 -17.12
CA THR A 76 29.78 -50.73 -16.57
C THR A 76 30.90 -49.70 -16.68
N GLY A 77 30.72 -48.55 -16.02
CA GLY A 77 31.79 -47.60 -15.76
C GLY A 77 32.44 -47.90 -14.41
N SER A 78 33.77 -47.99 -14.40
CA SER A 78 34.58 -47.91 -13.18
C SER A 78 34.33 -46.58 -12.44
N ASN A 79 34.54 -46.56 -11.11
CA ASN A 79 34.37 -45.36 -10.26
C ASN A 79 34.84 -44.07 -10.95
N THR A 80 33.89 -43.19 -11.29
CA THR A 80 34.16 -41.87 -11.89
C THR A 80 34.50 -40.80 -10.85
N LEU A 81 34.59 -41.17 -9.57
CA LEU A 81 34.94 -40.25 -8.48
C LEU A 81 36.44 -39.88 -8.44
N ASP A 82 37.29 -40.65 -9.14
CA ASP A 82 38.75 -40.49 -9.14
C ASP A 82 39.30 -39.92 -10.47
N GLU A 83 38.46 -39.64 -11.47
CA GLU A 83 38.89 -39.03 -12.74
C GLU A 83 38.72 -37.49 -12.75
N PRO A 84 39.62 -36.72 -13.39
CA PRO A 84 39.43 -35.28 -13.53
C PRO A 84 38.16 -34.95 -14.31
N VAL A 85 37.33 -34.03 -13.81
CA VAL A 85 36.03 -33.62 -14.38
C VAL A 85 36.09 -33.28 -15.89
N SER A 86 37.22 -32.72 -16.36
CA SER A 86 37.45 -32.42 -17.77
C SER A 86 37.46 -33.68 -18.65
N THR A 87 37.89 -34.82 -18.11
CA THR A 87 37.95 -36.12 -18.77
C THR A 87 36.55 -36.72 -18.90
N THR A 88 35.76 -36.70 -17.83
CA THR A 88 34.34 -37.09 -17.82
C THR A 88 33.55 -36.28 -18.84
N LEU A 89 33.68 -34.95 -18.80
CA LEU A 89 32.99 -34.05 -19.72
C LEU A 89 33.40 -34.30 -21.18
N LEU A 90 34.69 -34.55 -21.46
CA LEU A 90 35.17 -34.88 -22.80
C LEU A 90 34.64 -36.23 -23.28
N ASN A 91 34.47 -37.21 -22.39
CA ASN A 91 33.90 -38.52 -22.70
C ASN A 91 32.39 -38.41 -22.99
N ASP A 92 31.64 -37.63 -22.20
CA ASP A 92 30.23 -37.32 -22.47
C ASP A 92 30.05 -36.57 -23.79
N ILE A 93 30.87 -35.56 -24.08
CA ILE A 93 30.86 -34.84 -25.38
C ILE A 93 31.13 -35.79 -26.56
N LYS A 94 32.08 -36.73 -26.43
CA LYS A 94 32.35 -37.76 -27.44
C LYS A 94 31.17 -38.73 -27.61
N ALA A 95 30.50 -39.11 -26.52
CA ALA A 95 29.31 -39.95 -26.56
C ALA A 95 28.15 -39.23 -27.28
N ILE A 96 27.92 -37.96 -26.97
CA ILE A 96 26.93 -37.09 -27.64
C ILE A 96 27.24 -36.97 -29.14
N GLY A 97 28.48 -36.64 -29.50
CA GLY A 97 28.89 -36.53 -30.91
C GLY A 97 28.78 -37.84 -31.67
N THR A 98 28.97 -38.98 -31.01
CA THR A 98 28.81 -40.32 -31.61
C THR A 98 27.32 -40.65 -31.82
N LYS A 99 26.45 -40.32 -30.86
CA LYS A 99 25.00 -40.55 -30.95
C LYS A 99 24.30 -39.61 -31.93
N LEU A 100 24.76 -38.37 -32.05
CA LEU A 100 24.23 -37.41 -33.02
C LEU A 100 24.40 -37.88 -34.48
N LYS A 101 25.41 -38.71 -34.79
CA LYS A 101 25.57 -39.33 -36.12
C LYS A 101 24.38 -40.18 -36.54
N PHE A 102 23.66 -40.82 -35.61
CA PHE A 102 22.45 -41.60 -35.93
C PHE A 102 21.28 -40.72 -36.35
N VAL A 103 21.19 -39.49 -35.82
CA VAL A 103 20.20 -38.50 -36.27
C VAL A 103 20.56 -37.97 -37.65
N LEU A 104 21.85 -37.71 -37.89
CA LEU A 104 22.36 -37.21 -39.17
C LEU A 104 22.26 -38.25 -40.31
N TYR A 105 22.45 -39.53 -39.99
CA TYR A 105 22.42 -40.64 -40.95
C TYR A 105 21.61 -41.85 -40.42
N PRO A 106 20.26 -41.82 -40.49
CA PRO A 106 19.39 -42.84 -39.87
C PRO A 106 19.38 -44.23 -40.52
N ALA A 107 20.39 -44.56 -41.34
CA ALA A 107 20.48 -45.79 -42.13
C ALA A 107 21.59 -46.76 -41.67
N GLY A 108 22.31 -46.44 -40.59
CA GLY A 108 23.36 -47.30 -40.02
C GLY A 108 22.83 -48.27 -38.96
N ASP A 109 23.42 -49.47 -38.89
CA ASP A 109 23.05 -50.49 -37.90
C ASP A 109 23.49 -50.04 -36.48
N ALA A 110 22.54 -49.93 -35.56
CA ALA A 110 22.68 -49.10 -34.36
C ALA A 110 23.00 -49.92 -33.10
N ASP A 111 24.17 -50.57 -33.05
CA ASP A 111 24.64 -51.24 -31.81
C ASP A 111 25.23 -50.24 -30.80
N ASN A 112 24.42 -49.24 -30.41
CA ASN A 112 24.79 -48.21 -29.44
C ASN A 112 23.79 -48.20 -28.27
N ARG A 113 23.61 -49.38 -27.65
CA ARG A 113 22.53 -49.67 -26.67
C ARG A 113 22.67 -48.97 -25.32
N THR A 114 23.68 -48.12 -25.12
CA THR A 114 23.86 -47.32 -23.91
C THR A 114 23.03 -46.04 -24.01
N TRP A 115 22.13 -45.81 -23.05
CA TRP A 115 21.38 -44.56 -22.96
C TRP A 115 22.25 -43.47 -22.30
N ASP A 116 21.99 -42.20 -22.63
CA ASP A 116 22.43 -41.04 -21.86
C ASP A 116 21.28 -40.02 -21.80
N LEU A 117 21.33 -39.12 -20.82
CA LEU A 117 20.37 -38.03 -20.68
C LEU A 117 20.99 -36.65 -20.94
N TRP A 118 22.31 -36.55 -21.12
CA TRP A 118 23.02 -35.30 -21.38
C TRP A 118 22.68 -34.72 -22.75
N GLY A 119 22.71 -35.54 -23.82
CA GLY A 119 22.31 -35.11 -25.16
C GLY A 119 20.86 -34.61 -25.23
N PRO A 120 19.86 -35.40 -24.78
CA PRO A 120 18.46 -34.96 -24.66
C PRO A 120 18.29 -33.66 -23.87
N LEU A 121 18.98 -33.52 -22.74
CA LEU A 121 18.94 -32.30 -21.92
C LEU A 121 19.50 -31.09 -22.68
N ILE A 122 20.65 -31.23 -23.33
CA ILE A 122 21.29 -30.15 -24.11
C ILE A 122 20.38 -29.69 -25.26
N PHE A 123 19.81 -30.60 -26.04
CA PHE A 123 18.91 -30.21 -27.14
C PHE A 123 17.58 -29.62 -26.66
N CYS A 124 17.05 -30.10 -25.53
CA CYS A 124 15.88 -29.51 -24.88
C CYS A 124 16.16 -28.07 -24.41
N LEU A 125 17.31 -27.84 -23.76
CA LEU A 125 17.74 -26.52 -23.30
C LEU A 125 17.99 -25.56 -24.47
N LEU A 126 18.69 -25.99 -25.53
CA LEU A 126 18.94 -25.18 -26.73
C LEU A 126 17.63 -24.81 -27.46
N LEU A 127 16.70 -25.76 -27.61
CA LEU A 127 15.39 -25.49 -28.22
C LEU A 127 14.60 -24.48 -27.38
N SER A 128 14.55 -24.66 -26.06
CA SER A 128 13.87 -23.76 -25.13
C SER A 128 14.48 -22.36 -25.14
N LEU A 129 15.81 -22.27 -25.20
CA LEU A 129 16.57 -21.01 -25.22
C LEU A 129 16.34 -20.23 -26.53
N PHE A 130 16.47 -20.87 -27.70
CA PHE A 130 16.27 -20.20 -28.98
C PHE A 130 14.81 -19.74 -29.17
N LEU A 131 13.82 -20.50 -28.68
CA LEU A 131 12.42 -20.07 -28.68
C LEU A 131 12.14 -18.96 -27.67
N SER A 132 12.84 -18.95 -26.53
CA SER A 132 12.76 -17.86 -25.53
C SER A 132 13.33 -16.54 -26.06
N PHE A 133 14.46 -16.57 -26.78
CA PHE A 133 15.02 -15.38 -27.44
C PHE A 133 14.15 -14.81 -28.57
N ALA A 134 13.33 -15.64 -29.21
CA ALA A 134 12.38 -15.19 -30.23
C ALA A 134 11.04 -14.70 -29.63
N ALA A 135 10.79 -14.96 -28.34
CA ALA A 135 9.60 -14.51 -27.62
C ALA A 135 9.70 -13.05 -27.16
N ARG A 136 8.56 -12.45 -26.78
CA ARG A 136 8.55 -11.13 -26.14
C ARG A 136 9.22 -11.20 -24.76
N ASN A 137 9.88 -10.13 -24.33
CA ASN A 137 10.62 -10.07 -23.05
C ASN A 137 9.76 -10.48 -21.84
N ASN A 138 8.46 -10.17 -21.83
CA ASN A 138 7.52 -10.54 -20.76
C ASN A 138 6.98 -11.99 -20.84
N GLN A 139 7.37 -12.75 -21.86
CA GLN A 139 6.97 -14.14 -22.09
C GLN A 139 8.16 -15.10 -22.21
N SER A 140 9.39 -14.61 -22.29
CA SER A 140 10.63 -15.38 -22.45
C SER A 140 10.77 -16.52 -21.43
N THR A 141 10.55 -16.25 -20.14
CA THR A 141 10.56 -17.25 -19.06
C THR A 141 9.45 -18.29 -19.22
N LEU A 142 8.24 -17.87 -19.57
CA LEU A 142 7.09 -18.76 -19.72
C LEU A 142 7.21 -19.66 -20.96
N VAL A 143 7.78 -19.13 -22.05
CA VAL A 143 8.13 -19.91 -23.25
C VAL A 143 9.25 -20.90 -22.95
N PHE A 144 10.30 -20.49 -22.23
CA PHE A 144 11.40 -21.37 -21.84
C PHE A 144 10.88 -22.56 -21.01
N THR A 145 10.17 -22.29 -19.91
CA THR A 145 9.62 -23.33 -19.03
C THR A 145 8.55 -24.19 -19.72
N GLY A 146 7.73 -23.58 -20.57
CA GLY A 146 6.69 -24.26 -21.34
C GLY A 146 7.25 -25.26 -22.34
N ILE A 147 8.25 -24.86 -23.14
CA ILE A 147 8.93 -25.76 -24.09
C ILE A 147 9.69 -26.87 -23.35
N PHE A 148 10.41 -26.54 -22.28
CA PHE A 148 11.15 -27.52 -21.48
C PHE A 148 10.21 -28.62 -20.93
N SER A 149 9.09 -28.21 -20.32
CA SER A 149 8.07 -29.13 -19.81
C SER A 149 7.41 -29.96 -20.91
N LEU A 150 7.05 -29.32 -22.03
CA LEU A 150 6.42 -29.97 -23.19
C LEU A 150 7.30 -31.06 -23.80
N VAL A 151 8.61 -30.80 -23.93
CA VAL A 151 9.59 -31.75 -24.46
C VAL A 151 9.71 -32.97 -23.54
N TRP A 152 9.97 -32.77 -22.24
CA TRP A 152 10.15 -33.88 -21.30
C TRP A 152 8.87 -34.72 -21.11
N PHE A 153 7.71 -34.07 -20.93
CA PHE A 153 6.44 -34.78 -20.79
C PHE A 153 6.03 -35.50 -22.09
N GLY A 154 6.21 -34.85 -23.24
CA GLY A 154 5.94 -35.45 -24.55
C GLY A 154 6.79 -36.68 -24.83
N MET A 155 8.11 -36.63 -24.53
CA MET A 155 8.99 -37.80 -24.66
C MET A 155 8.55 -38.96 -23.76
N ALA A 156 8.11 -38.68 -22.52
CA ALA A 156 7.61 -39.70 -21.60
C ALA A 156 6.30 -40.35 -22.11
N VAL A 157 5.34 -39.54 -22.57
CA VAL A 157 4.07 -40.02 -23.15
C VAL A 157 4.30 -40.85 -24.40
N VAL A 158 5.14 -40.38 -25.33
CA VAL A 158 5.50 -41.15 -26.53
C VAL A 158 6.17 -42.47 -26.15
N THR A 159 7.15 -42.44 -25.23
CA THR A 159 7.85 -43.64 -24.75
C THR A 159 6.90 -44.67 -24.14
N PHE A 160 5.92 -44.22 -23.32
CA PHE A 160 4.92 -45.10 -22.72
C PHE A 160 4.05 -45.78 -23.79
N ASN A 161 3.57 -45.01 -24.78
CA ASN A 161 2.85 -45.57 -25.93
C ASN A 161 3.69 -46.59 -26.71
N MET A 162 4.98 -46.33 -26.93
CA MET A 162 5.85 -47.28 -27.64
C MET A 162 6.10 -48.57 -26.86
N LYS A 163 6.18 -48.50 -25.52
CA LYS A 163 6.24 -49.70 -24.67
C LYS A 163 4.94 -50.52 -24.72
N LEU A 164 3.78 -49.88 -24.69
CA LEU A 164 2.49 -50.56 -24.85
C LEU A 164 2.33 -51.25 -26.22
N LEU A 165 3.03 -50.75 -27.25
CA LEU A 165 3.07 -51.36 -28.59
C LEU A 165 4.17 -52.42 -28.76
N GLY A 166 4.87 -52.81 -27.69
CA GLY A 166 5.84 -53.91 -27.71
C GLY A 166 7.25 -53.52 -28.16
N SER A 167 7.64 -52.25 -28.05
CA SER A 167 9.05 -51.86 -28.27
C SER A 167 9.97 -52.54 -27.25
N LYS A 168 11.09 -53.07 -27.73
CA LYS A 168 12.10 -53.78 -26.92
C LYS A 168 13.09 -52.83 -26.21
N LEU A 169 12.97 -51.52 -26.42
CA LEU A 169 13.82 -50.51 -25.79
C LEU A 169 13.41 -50.23 -24.34
N SER A 170 14.41 -49.94 -23.51
CA SER A 170 14.20 -49.41 -22.16
C SER A 170 13.60 -47.99 -22.20
N PHE A 171 13.03 -47.54 -21.09
CA PHE A 171 12.43 -46.20 -21.01
C PHE A 171 13.46 -45.09 -21.31
N PHE A 172 14.66 -45.21 -20.74
CA PHE A 172 15.75 -44.27 -20.96
C PHE A 172 16.37 -44.38 -22.37
N GLN A 173 16.41 -45.56 -22.99
CA GLN A 173 16.81 -45.71 -24.38
C GLN A 173 15.85 -44.98 -25.34
N SER A 174 14.54 -45.08 -25.11
CA SER A 174 13.54 -44.35 -25.88
C SER A 174 13.68 -42.84 -25.71
N ILE A 175 13.78 -42.33 -24.48
CA ILE A 175 14.03 -40.90 -24.22
C ILE A 175 15.33 -40.43 -24.87
N CYS A 176 16.39 -41.24 -24.85
CA CYS A 176 17.64 -40.94 -25.55
C CYS A 176 17.37 -40.72 -27.04
N VAL A 177 16.81 -41.71 -27.76
CA VAL A 177 16.56 -41.58 -29.21
C VAL A 177 15.62 -40.41 -29.55
N LEU A 178 14.57 -40.17 -28.75
CA LEU A 178 13.67 -39.03 -28.94
C LEU A 178 14.38 -37.67 -28.72
N GLY A 179 15.17 -37.56 -27.65
CA GLY A 179 15.87 -36.32 -27.31
C GLY A 179 16.96 -35.93 -28.32
N TYR A 180 17.73 -36.89 -28.83
CA TYR A 180 18.66 -36.63 -29.93
C TYR A 180 17.93 -36.23 -31.22
N SER A 181 16.74 -36.81 -31.47
CA SER A 181 15.91 -36.47 -32.64
C SER A 181 15.32 -35.05 -32.59
N LEU A 182 15.50 -34.29 -31.51
CA LEU A 182 15.17 -32.85 -31.46
C LEU A 182 16.14 -31.98 -32.28
N PHE A 183 17.35 -32.46 -32.59
CA PHE A 183 18.41 -31.66 -33.20
C PHE A 183 18.01 -30.93 -34.51
N PRO A 184 17.28 -31.53 -35.46
CA PRO A 184 16.76 -30.82 -36.63
C PRO A 184 15.86 -29.63 -36.27
N LEU A 185 15.03 -29.75 -35.22
CA LEU A 185 14.19 -28.65 -34.74
C LEU A 185 14.99 -27.56 -33.99
N VAL A 186 16.10 -27.92 -33.34
CA VAL A 186 17.07 -26.94 -32.80
C VAL A 186 17.68 -26.11 -33.94
N ILE A 187 18.03 -26.73 -35.07
CA ILE A 187 18.48 -26.01 -36.28
C ILE A 187 17.36 -25.12 -36.82
N ALA A 188 16.12 -25.61 -36.90
CA ALA A 188 14.99 -24.79 -37.36
C ALA A 188 14.73 -23.58 -36.44
N ALA A 189 14.87 -23.73 -35.12
CA ALA A 189 14.77 -22.64 -34.15
C ALA A 189 15.90 -21.62 -34.30
N LEU A 190 17.14 -22.08 -34.52
CA LEU A 190 18.28 -21.20 -34.79
C LEU A 190 18.09 -20.42 -36.10
N VAL A 191 17.64 -21.07 -37.17
CA VAL A 191 17.33 -20.38 -38.45
C VAL A 191 16.18 -19.39 -38.28
N ALA A 192 15.14 -19.75 -37.52
CA ALA A 192 14.01 -18.87 -37.22
C ALA A 192 14.41 -17.59 -36.43
N ALA A 193 15.50 -17.64 -35.65
CA ALA A 193 16.02 -16.47 -34.95
C ALA A 193 16.62 -15.40 -35.90
N PHE A 194 17.10 -15.82 -37.09
CA PHE A 194 17.71 -14.91 -38.08
C PHE A 194 16.87 -14.69 -39.35
N VAL A 195 15.90 -15.57 -39.63
CA VAL A 195 15.06 -15.52 -40.84
C VAL A 195 13.59 -15.35 -40.42
N HIS A 196 13.10 -14.12 -40.39
CA HIS A 196 11.72 -13.81 -39.98
C HIS A 196 10.67 -14.05 -41.09
N THR A 197 11.11 -14.20 -42.34
CA THR A 197 10.24 -14.34 -43.52
C THR A 197 9.47 -15.66 -43.52
N ALA A 198 8.14 -15.60 -43.31
CA ALA A 198 7.29 -16.78 -43.13
C ALA A 198 7.41 -17.83 -44.26
N TRP A 199 7.38 -17.41 -45.53
CA TRP A 199 7.47 -18.33 -46.68
C TRP A 199 8.83 -19.03 -46.80
N ALA A 200 9.91 -18.43 -46.27
CA ALA A 200 11.23 -19.06 -46.21
C ALA A 200 11.34 -20.07 -45.05
N ARG A 201 10.60 -19.85 -43.96
CA ARG A 201 10.58 -20.74 -42.79
C ARG A 201 9.76 -22.00 -43.00
N VAL A 202 8.61 -21.92 -43.68
CA VAL A 202 7.74 -23.09 -43.95
C VAL A 202 8.52 -24.30 -44.47
N PRO A 203 9.27 -24.23 -45.60
CA PRO A 203 9.98 -25.39 -46.12
C PRO A 203 11.06 -25.89 -45.15
N VAL A 204 11.81 -25.01 -44.49
CA VAL A 204 12.86 -25.38 -43.52
C VAL A 204 12.24 -26.13 -42.33
N THR A 205 11.21 -25.57 -41.71
CA THR A 205 10.56 -26.16 -40.54
C THR A 205 9.85 -27.47 -40.90
N THR A 206 9.22 -27.58 -42.07
CA THR A 206 8.62 -28.83 -42.57
C THR A 206 9.66 -29.91 -42.84
N CYS A 207 10.80 -29.58 -43.44
CA CYS A 207 11.89 -30.53 -43.65
C CYS A 207 12.51 -31.01 -42.33
N MET A 208 12.74 -30.11 -41.38
CA MET A 208 13.29 -30.47 -40.07
C MET A 208 12.29 -31.29 -39.22
N TYR A 209 10.99 -30.98 -39.29
CA TYR A 209 9.93 -31.82 -38.73
C TYR A 209 9.95 -33.26 -39.28
N ALA A 210 10.00 -33.40 -40.61
CA ALA A 210 10.06 -34.70 -41.27
C ALA A 210 11.33 -35.47 -40.88
N TRP A 211 12.48 -34.78 -40.78
CA TRP A 211 13.74 -35.36 -40.33
C TRP A 211 13.65 -35.86 -38.87
N SER A 212 13.23 -35.01 -37.93
CA SER A 212 13.05 -35.39 -36.52
C SER A 212 12.12 -36.60 -36.37
N THR A 213 11.01 -36.61 -37.10
CA THR A 213 10.07 -37.74 -37.11
C THR A 213 10.73 -39.00 -37.66
N PHE A 214 11.44 -38.92 -38.79
CA PHE A 214 12.13 -40.07 -39.40
C PHE A 214 13.27 -40.63 -38.54
N ALA A 215 14.12 -39.78 -37.99
CA ALA A 215 15.20 -40.18 -37.06
C ALA A 215 14.64 -40.87 -35.80
N SER A 216 13.49 -40.42 -35.31
CA SER A 216 12.84 -41.02 -34.14
C SER A 216 12.26 -42.42 -34.38
N LEU A 217 12.11 -42.87 -35.64
CA LEU A 217 11.63 -44.23 -35.95
C LEU A 217 12.57 -45.33 -35.44
N GLY A 218 13.81 -44.99 -35.07
CA GLY A 218 14.70 -45.90 -34.33
C GLY A 218 14.08 -46.47 -33.05
N VAL A 219 13.14 -45.74 -32.39
CA VAL A 219 12.42 -46.22 -31.20
C VAL A 219 11.53 -47.45 -31.48
N LEU A 220 11.17 -47.65 -32.76
CA LEU A 220 10.30 -48.74 -33.23
C LEU A 220 11.07 -50.02 -33.59
N GLN A 221 12.41 -50.00 -33.56
CA GLN A 221 13.21 -51.17 -33.91
C GLN A 221 12.95 -52.34 -32.93
N GLY A 222 12.68 -53.52 -33.50
CA GLY A 222 12.38 -54.74 -32.74
C GLY A 222 10.92 -54.89 -32.27
N ALA A 223 10.02 -53.95 -32.56
CA ALA A 223 8.59 -54.07 -32.28
C ALA A 223 7.83 -54.81 -33.41
N GLU A 224 6.96 -55.76 -33.06
CA GLU A 224 6.16 -56.53 -34.02
C GLU A 224 4.92 -55.75 -34.48
N LEU A 225 5.16 -54.70 -35.27
CA LEU A 225 4.16 -53.65 -35.52
C LEU A 225 3.04 -54.00 -36.51
N GLY A 226 3.05 -55.17 -37.15
CA GLY A 226 1.95 -55.73 -37.96
C GLY A 226 1.09 -54.70 -38.71
N SER A 227 -0.21 -54.66 -38.41
CA SER A 227 -1.18 -53.63 -38.84
C SER A 227 -1.21 -52.38 -37.93
N LYS A 228 -0.51 -52.40 -36.79
CA LYS A 228 -0.46 -51.33 -35.78
C LYS A 228 0.55 -50.21 -36.11
N LYS A 229 1.29 -50.28 -37.22
CA LYS A 229 2.30 -49.28 -37.62
C LYS A 229 1.80 -47.83 -37.53
N LEU A 230 0.55 -47.56 -37.95
CA LEU A 230 -0.02 -46.21 -37.91
C LEU A 230 -0.16 -45.69 -36.46
N LEU A 231 -0.57 -46.55 -35.52
CA LEU A 231 -0.70 -46.22 -34.10
C LEU A 231 0.65 -45.95 -33.42
N ALA A 232 1.74 -46.50 -33.96
CA ALA A 232 3.09 -46.25 -33.47
C ALA A 232 3.68 -44.94 -34.02
N VAL A 233 3.49 -44.67 -35.32
CA VAL A 233 4.07 -43.50 -36.00
C VAL A 233 3.29 -42.21 -35.71
N TYR A 234 1.96 -42.29 -35.51
CA TYR A 234 1.13 -41.10 -35.28
C TYR A 234 1.54 -40.28 -34.03
N PRO A 235 1.74 -40.87 -32.82
CA PRO A 235 2.17 -40.10 -31.66
C PRO A 235 3.57 -39.48 -31.81
N LEU A 236 4.49 -40.17 -32.49
CA LEU A 236 5.82 -39.65 -32.83
C LEU A 236 5.70 -38.41 -33.72
N GLY A 237 4.96 -38.52 -34.83
CA GLY A 237 4.70 -37.40 -35.73
C GLY A 237 3.99 -36.24 -35.05
N LEU A 238 3.00 -36.51 -34.19
CA LEU A 238 2.30 -35.46 -33.45
C LEU A 238 3.22 -34.71 -32.48
N PHE A 239 4.10 -35.41 -31.76
CA PHE A 239 5.06 -34.80 -30.84
C PHE A 239 6.00 -33.81 -31.57
N TYR A 240 6.65 -34.23 -32.65
CA TYR A 240 7.52 -33.32 -33.42
C TYR A 240 6.73 -32.27 -34.20
N PHE A 241 5.48 -32.53 -34.58
CA PHE A 241 4.63 -31.54 -35.25
C PHE A 241 4.31 -30.37 -34.30
N VAL A 242 3.95 -30.64 -33.04
CA VAL A 242 3.69 -29.57 -32.05
C VAL A 242 4.94 -28.73 -31.81
N LEU A 243 6.12 -29.36 -31.69
CA LEU A 243 7.39 -28.63 -31.54
C LEU A 243 7.77 -27.86 -32.82
N ALA A 244 7.56 -28.41 -34.01
CA ALA A 244 7.77 -27.71 -35.26
C ALA A 244 6.80 -26.52 -35.42
N TRP A 245 5.57 -26.65 -34.95
CA TRP A 245 4.59 -25.57 -34.93
C TRP A 245 5.01 -24.43 -34.00
N THR A 246 5.50 -24.71 -32.79
CA THR A 246 6.04 -23.67 -31.90
C THR A 246 7.27 -22.99 -32.51
N VAL A 247 8.15 -23.74 -33.19
CA VAL A 247 9.28 -23.21 -33.97
C VAL A 247 8.84 -22.36 -35.16
N PHE A 248 7.69 -22.61 -35.77
CA PHE A 248 7.17 -21.80 -36.88
C PHE A 248 6.57 -20.46 -36.41
N ILE A 249 5.75 -20.48 -35.35
CA ILE A 249 5.06 -19.26 -34.86
C ILE A 249 5.99 -18.31 -34.09
N SER A 250 7.10 -18.81 -33.53
CA SER A 250 8.00 -18.05 -32.64
C SER A 250 8.65 -16.79 -33.22
N GLY A 251 8.51 -16.52 -34.51
CA GLY A 251 9.17 -15.39 -35.18
C GLY A 251 8.28 -14.64 -36.17
N THR A 252 6.96 -14.89 -36.19
CA THR A 252 6.02 -14.04 -36.92
C THR A 252 5.72 -12.80 -36.08
N SER A 253 6.71 -11.93 -35.95
CA SER A 253 6.49 -10.56 -35.49
C SER A 253 5.57 -9.87 -36.49
N ILE A 254 4.39 -9.47 -36.05
CA ILE A 254 3.53 -8.55 -36.81
C ILE A 254 4.28 -7.22 -36.80
N ASN A 255 4.91 -6.88 -37.94
CA ASN A 255 5.78 -5.73 -38.03
C ASN A 255 5.09 -4.44 -37.56
N SER A 256 5.76 -3.77 -36.63
CA SER A 256 5.36 -2.51 -36.03
C SER A 256 5.46 -1.35 -37.03
N THR A 257 4.43 -1.18 -37.86
CA THR A 257 4.27 -0.01 -38.75
C THR A 257 2.83 0.52 -38.81
N GLN A 258 2.04 0.30 -37.75
CA GLN A 258 0.80 1.03 -37.45
C GLN A 258 0.76 1.40 -35.95
N ARG A 259 1.57 2.37 -35.54
CA ARG A 259 1.46 3.00 -34.22
C ARG A 259 1.64 4.53 -34.29
N ALA A 260 0.95 5.12 -35.25
CA ALA A 260 0.52 6.52 -35.25
C ALA A 260 -0.94 6.51 -35.74
N MET A 261 -1.86 7.02 -34.92
CA MET A 261 -3.33 6.97 -35.10
C MET A 261 -3.97 5.56 -35.10
N SER A 262 -4.43 5.15 -33.91
CA SER A 262 -5.55 4.22 -33.70
C SER A 262 -6.08 4.50 -32.28
N THR A 263 -7.02 5.42 -32.04
CA THR A 263 -8.47 5.43 -32.38
C THR A 263 -9.27 4.26 -31.80
N ASN A 264 -10.18 4.58 -30.88
CA ASN A 264 -11.38 3.79 -30.52
C ASN A 264 -11.21 2.27 -30.55
N LYS A 265 -10.46 1.73 -29.58
CA LYS A 265 -10.71 0.36 -29.14
C LYS A 265 -11.69 0.45 -27.97
N LEU A 266 -12.98 0.22 -28.23
CA LEU A 266 -13.95 0.07 -27.14
C LEU A 266 -13.43 -0.99 -26.18
N MET A 267 -13.31 -0.64 -24.91
CA MET A 267 -13.01 -1.60 -23.86
C MET A 267 -14.20 -2.55 -23.69
N ASP A 268 -13.93 -3.85 -23.67
CA ASP A 268 -14.98 -4.82 -23.37
C ASP A 268 -15.16 -4.90 -21.85
N TYR A 269 -16.13 -4.15 -21.35
CA TYR A 269 -16.47 -4.10 -19.94
C TYR A 269 -17.26 -5.34 -19.51
N PRO A 270 -17.05 -5.84 -18.28
CA PRO A 270 -17.95 -6.82 -17.67
C PRO A 270 -19.41 -6.36 -17.78
N THR A 271 -20.33 -7.29 -18.01
CA THR A 271 -21.76 -6.99 -18.18
C THR A 271 -22.54 -7.51 -16.97
N PRO A 272 -22.53 -6.77 -15.84
CA PRO A 272 -23.26 -7.16 -14.65
C PRO A 272 -24.77 -7.19 -14.93
N ARG A 273 -25.47 -8.11 -14.27
CA ARG A 273 -26.93 -8.20 -14.31
C ARG A 273 -27.55 -6.90 -13.79
N ARG A 274 -28.69 -6.50 -14.36
CA ARG A 274 -29.51 -5.42 -13.81
C ARG A 274 -30.72 -6.04 -13.12
N SER A 275 -31.08 -5.51 -11.95
CA SER A 275 -32.28 -5.89 -11.22
C SER A 275 -33.33 -4.77 -11.25
N ASP A 276 -34.58 -5.09 -10.93
CA ASP A 276 -35.68 -4.13 -10.85
C ASP A 276 -35.81 -3.47 -9.46
N VAL A 277 -34.76 -3.57 -8.63
CA VAL A 277 -34.75 -3.00 -7.28
C VAL A 277 -34.82 -1.47 -7.34
N SER A 278 -35.61 -0.90 -6.43
CA SER A 278 -35.83 0.54 -6.32
C SER A 278 -36.19 0.91 -4.89
N ASP A 279 -35.69 2.05 -4.43
CA ASP A 279 -36.09 2.66 -3.17
C ASP A 279 -37.09 3.81 -3.44
N ILE A 280 -37.94 4.13 -2.45
CA ILE A 280 -38.84 5.29 -2.48
C ILE A 280 -38.28 6.33 -1.50
N TYR A 281 -37.95 7.51 -2.02
CA TYR A 281 -37.40 8.63 -1.28
C TYR A 281 -38.47 9.71 -1.01
N PRO A 282 -38.17 10.72 -0.17
CA PRO A 282 -39.11 11.79 0.14
C PRO A 282 -39.77 12.44 -1.10
N GLY A 283 -41.02 12.88 -0.93
CA GLY A 283 -41.89 13.27 -2.05
C GLY A 283 -42.42 12.11 -2.90
N ASN A 284 -42.34 10.86 -2.40
CA ASN A 284 -42.71 9.63 -3.12
C ASN A 284 -41.89 9.41 -4.42
N THR A 285 -40.62 9.80 -4.39
CA THR A 285 -39.72 9.73 -5.56
C THR A 285 -39.15 8.33 -5.68
N LYS A 286 -39.57 7.56 -6.68
CA LYS A 286 -39.00 6.23 -6.98
C LYS A 286 -37.62 6.38 -7.65
N ILE A 287 -36.58 5.82 -7.04
CA ILE A 287 -35.23 5.74 -7.62
C ILE A 287 -34.86 4.27 -7.81
N ASN A 288 -34.54 3.88 -9.05
CA ASN A 288 -34.07 2.53 -9.35
C ASN A 288 -32.59 2.39 -8.96
N ASP A 289 -32.23 1.27 -8.33
CA ASP A 289 -30.84 0.90 -8.05
C ASP A 289 -30.60 -0.53 -8.56
N PRO A 290 -30.33 -0.69 -9.87
CA PRO A 290 -30.28 -2.00 -10.51
C PRO A 290 -29.14 -2.88 -10.01
N TYR A 291 -28.16 -2.30 -9.31
CA TYR A 291 -26.95 -2.94 -8.82
C TYR A 291 -26.91 -3.05 -7.28
N ARG A 292 -28.05 -2.92 -6.59
CA ARG A 292 -28.19 -3.13 -5.12
C ARG A 292 -27.45 -4.36 -4.60
N TYR A 293 -27.42 -5.45 -5.37
CA TYR A 293 -26.78 -6.71 -4.96
C TYR A 293 -25.25 -6.60 -4.81
N LEU A 294 -24.59 -5.59 -5.42
CA LEU A 294 -23.16 -5.28 -5.20
C LEU A 294 -22.88 -4.62 -3.84
N GLU A 295 -23.91 -4.41 -2.99
CA GLU A 295 -23.75 -4.02 -1.58
C GLU A 295 -23.49 -5.22 -0.65
N ASP A 296 -23.64 -6.44 -1.15
CA ASP A 296 -23.22 -7.67 -0.50
C ASP A 296 -21.83 -8.08 -1.05
N PRO A 297 -20.73 -7.93 -0.27
CA PRO A 297 -19.38 -8.31 -0.70
C PRO A 297 -19.14 -9.82 -0.68
N ASP A 298 -19.99 -10.58 0.01
CA ASP A 298 -19.86 -12.03 0.15
C ASP A 298 -20.63 -12.81 -0.92
N ALA A 299 -21.60 -12.17 -1.57
CA ALA A 299 -22.27 -12.68 -2.75
C ALA A 299 -21.27 -13.04 -3.86
N GLN A 300 -21.38 -14.28 -4.39
CA GLN A 300 -20.54 -14.75 -5.49
C GLN A 300 -20.62 -13.83 -6.72
N GLU A 301 -21.80 -13.28 -7.03
CA GLU A 301 -21.99 -12.36 -8.16
C GLU A 301 -21.19 -11.04 -8.01
N THR A 302 -20.96 -10.59 -6.77
CA THR A 302 -20.11 -9.43 -6.46
C THR A 302 -18.63 -9.78 -6.62
N ARG A 303 -18.20 -10.94 -6.11
CA ARG A 303 -16.83 -11.44 -6.22
C ARG A 303 -16.42 -11.69 -7.67
N ASP A 304 -17.31 -12.31 -8.46
CA ASP A 304 -17.14 -12.52 -9.90
C ASP A 304 -17.02 -11.20 -10.67
N PHE A 305 -17.83 -10.19 -10.31
CA PHE A 305 -17.74 -8.84 -10.90
C PHE A 305 -16.42 -8.16 -10.56
N VAL A 306 -15.97 -8.21 -9.31
CA VAL A 306 -14.66 -7.69 -8.86
C VAL A 306 -13.51 -8.32 -9.64
N ASP A 307 -13.50 -9.66 -9.78
CA ASP A 307 -12.46 -10.36 -10.52
C ASP A 307 -12.49 -10.06 -12.02
N ALA A 308 -13.68 -9.93 -12.62
CA ALA A 308 -13.82 -9.53 -14.02
C ALA A 308 -13.30 -8.09 -14.29
N GLN A 309 -13.58 -7.13 -13.38
CA GLN A 309 -13.02 -5.78 -13.47
C GLN A 309 -11.50 -5.78 -13.33
N ASN A 310 -10.97 -6.53 -12.37
CA ASN A 310 -9.53 -6.66 -12.14
C ASN A 310 -8.77 -7.34 -13.30
N VAL A 311 -9.40 -8.29 -14.01
CA VAL A 311 -8.84 -8.83 -15.26
C VAL A 311 -8.79 -7.77 -16.36
N SER A 312 -9.81 -6.92 -16.45
CA SER A 312 -9.88 -5.83 -17.44
C SER A 312 -8.82 -4.74 -17.16
N SER A 313 -8.69 -4.28 -15.92
CA SER A 313 -7.71 -3.25 -15.54
C SER A 313 -6.26 -3.75 -15.65
N LYS A 314 -5.96 -4.98 -15.20
CA LYS A 314 -4.63 -5.60 -15.40
C LYS A 314 -4.24 -5.70 -16.87
N ARG A 315 -5.20 -6.02 -17.76
CA ARG A 315 -4.97 -6.04 -19.22
C ARG A 315 -4.61 -4.65 -19.74
N TYR A 316 -5.38 -3.63 -19.34
CA TYR A 316 -5.17 -2.24 -19.71
C TYR A 316 -3.79 -1.70 -19.23
N PHE A 317 -3.43 -1.91 -17.96
CA PHE A 317 -2.11 -1.51 -17.45
C PHE A 317 -0.94 -2.23 -18.13
N GLY A 318 -1.17 -3.43 -18.67
CA GLY A 318 -0.20 -4.18 -19.47
C GLY A 318 0.12 -3.58 -20.84
N GLU A 319 -0.57 -2.53 -21.28
CA GLU A 319 -0.26 -1.83 -22.53
C GLU A 319 0.91 -0.83 -22.40
N PHE A 320 1.26 -0.43 -21.17
CA PHE A 320 2.35 0.50 -20.89
C PHE A 320 3.73 -0.16 -21.03
N GLN A 321 4.54 0.32 -21.97
CA GLN A 321 5.77 -0.38 -22.40
C GLN A 321 6.93 -0.34 -21.39
N HIS A 322 6.95 0.62 -20.47
CA HIS A 322 8.05 0.84 -19.51
C HIS A 322 7.70 0.37 -18.09
N GLY A 323 6.85 -0.66 -17.97
CA GLY A 323 6.28 -1.10 -16.69
C GLY A 323 7.32 -1.44 -15.61
N ASP A 324 8.39 -2.14 -15.98
CA ASP A 324 9.44 -2.56 -15.02
C ASP A 324 10.30 -1.37 -14.57
N ALA A 325 10.73 -0.51 -15.49
CA ALA A 325 11.51 0.70 -15.19
C ALA A 325 10.69 1.72 -14.36
N LEU A 326 9.39 1.83 -14.63
CA LEU A 326 8.48 2.63 -13.80
C LEU A 326 8.36 2.04 -12.38
N ARG A 327 8.29 0.71 -12.25
CA ARG A 327 8.26 0.04 -10.93
C ARG A 327 9.55 0.28 -10.16
N GLU A 328 10.70 0.23 -10.81
CA GLU A 328 12.00 0.53 -10.22
C GLU A 328 12.06 1.98 -9.74
N ALA A 329 11.69 2.95 -10.58
CA ALA A 329 11.63 4.37 -10.21
C ALA A 329 10.67 4.64 -9.03
N VAL A 330 9.47 4.06 -9.04
CA VAL A 330 8.52 4.14 -7.91
C VAL A 330 9.12 3.51 -6.65
N SER A 331 9.75 2.34 -6.77
CA SER A 331 10.38 1.67 -5.64
C SER A 331 11.51 2.51 -5.04
N SER A 332 12.33 3.17 -5.88
CA SER A 332 13.39 4.09 -5.43
C SER A 332 12.84 5.26 -4.60
N VAL A 333 11.77 5.92 -5.04
CA VAL A 333 11.16 7.03 -4.26
C VAL A 333 10.40 6.57 -3.00
N TYR A 334 10.16 5.27 -2.85
CA TYR A 334 9.74 4.64 -1.59
C TYR A 334 10.92 4.14 -0.74
N ALA A 335 12.10 3.90 -1.32
CA ALA A 335 13.27 3.31 -0.66
C ALA A 335 14.09 4.33 0.18
N TYR A 336 13.39 5.12 0.99
CA TYR A 336 13.97 6.09 1.91
C TYR A 336 13.60 5.76 3.37
N GLU A 337 14.49 6.08 4.30
CA GLU A 337 14.26 5.92 5.75
C GLU A 337 13.03 6.75 6.19
N LYS A 338 12.04 6.08 6.76
CA LYS A 338 10.87 6.72 7.39
C LYS A 338 10.98 6.49 8.89
N PHE A 339 10.62 7.50 9.68
CA PHE A 339 10.64 7.42 11.13
C PHE A 339 9.48 8.21 11.72
N THR A 340 9.17 7.98 12.99
CA THR A 340 8.39 8.90 13.82
C THR A 340 9.29 9.63 14.79
N VAL A 341 8.75 10.62 15.47
CA VAL A 341 9.43 11.30 16.57
C VAL A 341 9.70 10.34 17.73
N PRO A 342 10.92 10.31 18.31
CA PRO A 342 11.20 9.56 19.53
C PRO A 342 10.37 10.05 20.71
N ARG A 343 9.71 9.11 21.40
CA ARG A 343 8.90 9.37 22.60
C ARG A 343 9.52 8.66 23.79
N ARG A 344 9.82 9.40 24.88
CA ARG A 344 10.35 8.81 26.11
C ARG A 344 9.21 8.14 26.88
N ARG A 345 9.36 6.89 27.33
CA ARG A 345 8.35 6.20 28.15
C ARG A 345 9.00 5.49 29.33
N GLY A 346 8.46 5.75 30.51
CA GLY A 346 9.15 5.49 31.78
C GLY A 346 10.53 6.18 31.84
N ASP A 347 11.35 5.77 32.80
CA ASP A 347 12.65 6.40 33.02
C ASP A 347 13.72 6.04 31.98
N SER A 348 13.54 4.92 31.25
CA SER A 348 14.66 4.15 30.67
C SER A 348 14.79 4.13 29.15
N TYR A 349 13.73 4.37 28.37
CA TYR A 349 13.77 4.21 26.91
C TYR A 349 13.01 5.28 26.13
N PHE A 350 13.58 5.68 25.00
CA PHE A 350 12.89 6.32 23.88
C PHE A 350 12.37 5.26 22.92
N TYR A 351 11.17 5.44 22.40
CA TYR A 351 10.54 4.57 21.40
C TYR A 351 10.17 5.37 20.14
N TRP A 352 10.36 4.79 18.96
CA TRP A 352 9.88 5.35 17.69
C TRP A 352 9.58 4.23 16.69
N SER A 353 8.70 4.51 15.74
CA SER A 353 8.54 3.66 14.57
C SER A 353 9.59 4.04 13.52
N GLU A 354 10.11 3.04 12.80
CA GLU A 354 11.07 3.22 11.72
C GLU A 354 10.83 2.21 10.59
N ASN A 355 11.11 2.61 9.35
CA ASN A 355 11.12 1.73 8.18
C ASN A 355 12.32 2.12 7.31
N PRO A 356 13.27 1.19 7.02
CA PRO A 356 14.47 1.49 6.23
C PRO A 356 14.18 1.79 4.76
N GLY A 357 12.94 1.62 4.30
CA GLY A 357 12.52 1.93 2.93
C GLY A 357 11.29 1.14 2.54
N LEU A 358 11.51 -0.16 2.27
CA LEU A 358 10.56 -1.03 1.58
C LEU A 358 9.95 -2.14 2.47
N LEU A 359 10.11 -2.10 3.79
CA LEU A 359 9.37 -3.02 4.67
C LEU A 359 7.87 -2.75 4.51
N ASN A 360 7.04 -3.79 4.54
CA ASN A 360 5.59 -3.64 4.36
C ASN A 360 4.98 -2.77 5.46
N GLN A 361 5.42 -2.97 6.71
CA GLN A 361 5.06 -2.18 7.88
C GLN A 361 6.31 -1.59 8.55
N SER A 362 6.16 -0.46 9.24
CA SER A 362 7.23 0.12 10.07
C SER A 362 7.41 -0.69 11.36
N GLN A 363 8.65 -0.94 11.74
CA GLN A 363 9.04 -1.58 13.00
C GLN A 363 9.04 -0.55 14.14
N ILE A 364 8.80 -0.97 15.39
CA ILE A 364 9.07 -0.13 16.57
C ILE A 364 10.47 -0.45 17.09
N TRP A 365 11.27 0.59 17.23
CA TRP A 365 12.62 0.56 17.80
C TRP A 365 12.63 1.28 19.15
N ARG A 366 13.63 0.96 19.97
CA ARG A 366 13.89 1.69 21.21
C ARG A 366 15.38 1.92 21.46
N SER A 367 15.72 2.92 22.27
CA SER A 367 17.07 3.13 22.79
C SER A 367 17.05 3.81 24.15
N LYS A 368 18.13 3.66 24.93
CA LYS A 368 18.33 4.36 26.22
C LYS A 368 18.80 5.81 26.07
N SER A 369 19.10 6.23 24.84
CA SER A 369 19.49 7.61 24.50
C SER A 369 18.85 8.02 23.18
N LEU A 370 19.05 9.27 22.78
CA LEU A 370 18.71 9.76 21.44
C LEU A 370 19.76 9.39 20.38
N ASP A 371 20.76 8.55 20.71
CA ASP A 371 21.65 8.00 19.69
C ASP A 371 20.95 6.88 18.91
N ARG A 372 20.54 7.21 17.68
CA ARG A 372 19.91 6.29 16.73
C ARG A 372 20.75 5.05 16.39
N HIS A 373 22.05 5.06 16.65
CA HIS A 373 22.93 3.90 16.44
C HIS A 373 22.93 2.93 17.62
N ALA A 374 22.54 3.40 18.81
CA ALA A 374 22.38 2.60 20.03
C ALA A 374 20.96 2.01 20.16
N LYS A 375 20.27 1.74 19.05
CA LYS A 375 18.89 1.24 19.03
C LYS A 375 18.80 -0.29 19.00
N GLU A 376 17.74 -0.82 19.59
CA GLU A 376 17.35 -2.22 19.51
C GLU A 376 15.90 -2.37 19.02
N LEU A 377 15.62 -3.45 18.30
CA LEU A 377 14.29 -3.75 17.77
C LEU A 377 13.38 -4.14 18.94
N PHE A 378 12.22 -3.50 19.04
CA PHE A 378 11.25 -3.76 20.11
C PHE A 378 10.00 -4.51 19.62
N PHE A 379 9.55 -4.22 18.39
CA PHE A 379 8.38 -4.86 17.80
C PHE A 379 8.44 -4.82 16.26
N ASP A 380 8.21 -5.94 15.59
CA ASP A 380 8.18 -6.00 14.12
C ASP A 380 6.81 -6.47 13.57
N PRO A 381 5.92 -5.57 13.13
CA PRO A 381 4.62 -5.97 12.59
C PRO A 381 4.71 -6.86 11.34
N ASN A 382 5.85 -6.89 10.65
CA ASN A 382 6.05 -7.74 9.47
C ASN A 382 6.10 -9.24 9.81
N VAL A 383 6.21 -9.64 11.09
CA VAL A 383 6.10 -11.05 11.49
C VAL A 383 4.65 -11.49 11.75
N LEU A 384 3.70 -10.55 11.80
CA LEU A 384 2.28 -10.84 12.08
C LEU A 384 1.52 -11.35 10.84
N SER A 385 2.07 -11.17 9.64
CA SER A 385 1.49 -11.63 8.37
C SER A 385 2.57 -11.77 7.29
N THR A 386 2.46 -12.81 6.44
CA THR A 386 3.46 -13.10 5.40
C THR A 386 3.41 -12.13 4.21
N ASP A 387 2.29 -11.44 4.01
CA ASP A 387 2.07 -10.43 2.97
C ASP A 387 2.09 -8.98 3.52
N GLY A 388 2.24 -8.83 4.84
CA GLY A 388 2.22 -7.54 5.53
C GLY A 388 0.84 -6.88 5.63
N THR A 389 -0.27 -7.61 5.44
CA THR A 389 -1.64 -7.07 5.55
C THR A 389 -2.13 -6.87 6.98
N VAL A 390 -1.39 -7.33 7.99
CA VAL A 390 -1.61 -6.97 9.40
C VAL A 390 -0.77 -5.76 9.77
N ALA A 391 -1.42 -4.71 10.25
CA ALA A 391 -0.81 -3.44 10.61
C ALA A 391 -1.12 -3.02 12.05
N LEU A 392 -0.23 -2.24 12.66
CA LEU A 392 -0.51 -1.57 13.92
C LEU A 392 -1.44 -0.37 13.71
N GLY A 393 -2.44 -0.23 14.59
CA GLY A 393 -3.26 0.96 14.73
C GLY A 393 -2.77 1.85 15.88
N SER A 394 -3.70 2.34 16.70
CA SER A 394 -3.44 3.00 17.98
C SER A 394 -2.48 2.18 18.87
N THR A 395 -1.46 2.84 19.40
CA THR A 395 -0.49 2.30 20.37
C THR A 395 -0.41 3.24 21.58
N SER A 396 -0.37 2.67 22.79
CA SER A 396 -0.23 3.46 24.02
C SER A 396 0.51 2.67 25.10
N PHE A 397 1.54 3.28 25.67
CA PHE A 397 2.29 2.73 26.79
C PHE A 397 1.57 3.04 28.11
N SER A 398 1.75 2.18 29.10
CA SER A 398 1.43 2.50 30.50
C SER A 398 2.30 3.69 30.97
N GLU A 399 1.87 4.38 32.03
CA GLU A 399 2.54 5.58 32.55
C GLU A 399 3.99 5.28 32.99
N ASP A 400 4.20 4.11 33.61
CA ASP A 400 5.52 3.62 34.01
C ASP A 400 6.37 3.06 32.85
N GLY A 401 5.81 2.99 31.64
CA GLY A 401 6.46 2.40 30.46
C GLY A 401 6.71 0.89 30.54
N GLN A 402 6.11 0.16 31.50
CA GLN A 402 6.29 -1.28 31.65
C GLN A 402 5.43 -2.12 30.71
N MET A 403 4.35 -1.56 30.16
CA MET A 403 3.44 -2.21 29.22
C MET A 403 3.21 -1.36 27.98
N LEU A 404 2.97 -2.03 26.85
CA LEU A 404 2.43 -1.45 25.63
C LEU A 404 1.10 -2.13 25.33
N ALA A 405 0.02 -1.36 25.31
CA ALA A 405 -1.23 -1.75 24.65
C ALA A 405 -1.17 -1.30 23.19
N TYR A 406 -1.51 -2.19 22.27
CA TYR A 406 -1.44 -1.93 20.83
C TYR A 406 -2.61 -2.60 20.12
N SER A 407 -3.22 -1.85 19.21
CA SER A 407 -4.25 -2.38 18.31
C SER A 407 -3.63 -2.94 17.03
N ILE A 408 -4.21 -4.03 16.54
CA ILE A 408 -3.94 -4.57 15.20
C ILE A 408 -5.17 -4.43 14.30
N SER A 409 -4.92 -4.02 13.06
CA SER A 409 -5.88 -4.08 11.95
C SER A 409 -5.47 -5.19 10.98
N LYS A 410 -6.44 -5.94 10.46
CA LYS A 410 -6.24 -6.98 9.45
C LYS A 410 -6.82 -6.51 8.12
N ALA A 411 -6.11 -6.77 7.03
CA ALA A 411 -6.51 -6.34 5.68
C ALA A 411 -6.88 -4.85 5.57
N GLY A 412 -6.35 -3.98 6.45
CA GLY A 412 -6.64 -2.54 6.45
C GLY A 412 -8.07 -2.14 6.84
N SER A 413 -8.86 -3.02 7.45
CA SER A 413 -10.16 -2.69 8.05
C SER A 413 -9.99 -1.77 9.27
N ASP A 414 -10.96 -0.88 9.51
CA ASP A 414 -11.05 -0.06 10.72
C ASP A 414 -11.35 -0.90 11.99
N ASN A 415 -11.93 -2.10 11.84
CA ASN A 415 -12.07 -3.04 12.95
C ASN A 415 -10.70 -3.48 13.47
N GLN A 416 -10.55 -3.44 14.78
CA GLN A 416 -9.29 -3.68 15.47
C GLN A 416 -9.46 -4.65 16.65
N THR A 417 -8.33 -5.28 17.00
CA THR A 417 -8.17 -6.01 18.25
C THR A 417 -7.03 -5.36 19.04
N ILE A 418 -7.24 -4.98 20.30
CA ILE A 418 -6.16 -4.55 21.19
C ILE A 418 -5.57 -5.78 21.90
N TRP A 419 -4.24 -5.84 21.89
CA TRP A 419 -3.43 -6.75 22.71
C TRP A 419 -2.50 -5.95 23.62
N VAL A 420 -2.00 -6.57 24.68
CA VAL A 420 -1.06 -5.96 25.62
C VAL A 420 0.23 -6.78 25.67
N LYS A 421 1.40 -6.13 25.69
CA LYS A 421 2.69 -6.80 25.96
C LYS A 421 3.50 -6.05 27.01
N LYS A 422 4.36 -6.77 27.73
CA LYS A 422 5.39 -6.16 28.59
C LYS A 422 6.49 -5.55 27.72
N THR A 423 7.01 -4.40 28.15
CA THR A 423 8.16 -3.77 27.48
C THR A 423 9.48 -4.45 27.82
N THR A 424 9.54 -5.30 28.86
CA THR A 424 10.73 -6.10 29.17
C THR A 424 11.08 -7.11 28.09
N SER A 425 10.10 -7.60 27.32
CA SER A 425 10.32 -8.54 26.22
C SER A 425 10.50 -7.84 24.87
N THR A 426 11.50 -8.29 24.11
CA THR A 426 11.73 -7.93 22.70
C THR A 426 11.20 -8.96 21.71
N ASP A 427 10.62 -10.07 22.19
CA ASP A 427 9.81 -10.92 21.32
C ASP A 427 8.56 -10.12 20.90
N THR A 428 8.28 -10.15 19.59
CA THR A 428 7.14 -9.48 18.98
C THR A 428 5.85 -10.27 19.16
N LEU A 429 5.94 -11.61 19.28
CA LEU A 429 4.81 -12.50 19.46
C LEU A 429 4.45 -12.72 20.94
N GLU A 430 5.35 -12.37 21.87
CA GLU A 430 5.05 -12.40 23.30
C GLU A 430 4.06 -11.28 23.66
N ARG A 431 2.85 -11.68 24.03
CA ARG A 431 1.78 -10.83 24.58
C ARG A 431 1.22 -11.44 25.87
N LEU A 432 0.50 -10.63 26.62
CA LEU A 432 -0.35 -11.08 27.72
C LEU A 432 -1.62 -11.76 27.16
N GLU A 433 -2.38 -12.38 28.04
CA GLU A 433 -3.66 -13.04 27.69
C GLU A 433 -4.76 -12.01 27.32
N ASP A 434 -4.56 -10.73 27.68
CA ASP A 434 -5.45 -9.61 27.38
C ASP A 434 -5.72 -9.46 25.88
N GLU A 435 -6.98 -9.66 25.49
CA GLU A 435 -7.45 -9.58 24.10
C GLU A 435 -8.83 -8.92 24.04
N ILE A 436 -8.86 -7.75 23.38
CA ILE A 436 -10.03 -6.86 23.37
C ILE A 436 -10.49 -6.71 21.91
N ILE A 437 -11.62 -7.32 21.57
CA ILE A 437 -12.19 -7.34 20.21
C ILE A 437 -13.35 -6.33 20.04
N PHE A 438 -13.79 -6.13 18.79
CA PHE A 438 -14.80 -5.15 18.37
C PHE A 438 -14.42 -3.68 18.63
N VAL A 439 -13.12 -3.41 18.74
CA VAL A 439 -12.56 -2.06 18.85
C VAL A 439 -12.62 -1.40 17.48
N LYS A 440 -13.14 -0.18 17.41
CA LYS A 440 -13.19 0.63 16.18
C LYS A 440 -13.21 2.09 16.56
N PHE A 441 -12.49 2.95 15.83
CA PHE A 441 -12.38 4.39 16.11
C PHE A 441 -11.95 4.72 17.56
N SER A 442 -11.03 3.94 18.13
CA SER A 442 -10.63 4.04 19.55
C SER A 442 -9.21 4.58 19.75
N GLY A 443 -9.08 5.45 20.76
CA GLY A 443 -7.81 5.65 21.47
C GLY A 443 -7.54 4.53 22.48
N ILE A 444 -6.44 4.65 23.24
CA ILE A 444 -6.13 3.78 24.37
C ILE A 444 -5.58 4.68 25.49
N SER A 445 -6.39 4.96 26.52
CA SER A 445 -6.04 5.91 27.58
C SER A 445 -5.80 5.18 28.91
N TRP A 446 -4.55 5.02 29.29
CA TRP A 446 -4.16 4.30 30.51
C TRP A 446 -4.48 5.07 31.78
N THR A 447 -4.95 4.38 32.82
CA THR A 447 -4.99 4.96 34.17
C THR A 447 -3.57 5.10 34.72
N LYS A 448 -3.29 6.18 35.44
CA LYS A 448 -1.96 6.49 36.00
C LYS A 448 -1.46 5.49 37.05
N ASP A 449 -2.32 4.58 37.52
CA ASP A 449 -1.98 3.46 38.39
C ASP A 449 -1.58 2.18 37.63
N ASN A 450 -1.55 2.24 36.29
CA ASN A 450 -1.18 1.18 35.36
C ASN A 450 -2.02 -0.12 35.46
N LYS A 451 -3.19 -0.07 36.10
CA LYS A 451 -4.07 -1.25 36.25
C LYS A 451 -4.94 -1.55 35.02
N GLY A 452 -5.02 -0.64 34.06
CA GLY A 452 -5.90 -0.78 32.90
C GLY A 452 -5.98 0.47 32.04
N PHE A 453 -6.87 0.43 31.06
CA PHE A 453 -7.07 1.52 30.12
C PHE A 453 -8.53 1.68 29.69
N VAL A 454 -8.89 2.91 29.34
CA VAL A 454 -10.15 3.29 28.74
C VAL A 454 -10.06 3.13 27.22
N TYR A 455 -11.12 2.56 26.62
CA TYR A 455 -11.21 2.29 25.19
C TYR A 455 -12.67 2.34 24.69
N HIS A 456 -12.83 2.42 23.38
CA HIS A 456 -14.11 2.50 22.66
C HIS A 456 -14.34 1.25 21.80
N ARG A 457 -15.56 0.70 21.83
CA ARG A 457 -15.97 -0.47 21.03
C ARG A 457 -17.43 -0.38 20.60
N TYR A 458 -17.75 -1.18 19.61
CA TYR A 458 -19.13 -1.44 19.20
C TYR A 458 -19.66 -2.75 19.84
N PRO A 459 -20.98 -3.01 19.75
CA PRO A 459 -21.55 -4.32 20.09
C PRO A 459 -20.95 -5.42 19.21
N GLU A 460 -21.04 -6.67 19.69
CA GLU A 460 -20.61 -7.85 18.95
C GLU A 460 -21.40 -7.99 17.64
N LYS A 461 -20.67 -8.13 16.53
CA LYS A 461 -21.17 -8.33 15.16
C LYS A 461 -20.17 -9.13 14.34
N ASP A 462 -20.40 -9.27 13.03
CA ASP A 462 -19.40 -9.85 12.13
C ASP A 462 -18.08 -9.04 12.17
N ASN A 463 -16.97 -9.75 12.38
CA ASN A 463 -15.62 -9.21 12.50
C ASN A 463 -14.74 -9.53 11.26
N SER A 464 -15.36 -9.88 10.13
CA SER A 464 -14.73 -10.16 8.84
C SER A 464 -13.90 -9.01 8.28
N GLY A 465 -14.27 -7.76 8.59
CA GLY A 465 -13.74 -6.56 7.92
C GLY A 465 -14.37 -6.28 6.55
N THR A 466 -15.20 -7.18 6.02
CA THR A 466 -16.04 -6.96 4.83
C THR A 466 -17.47 -6.53 5.20
N GLY A 467 -17.91 -6.79 6.43
CA GLY A 467 -19.26 -6.50 6.91
C GLY A 467 -19.68 -5.03 6.74
N THR A 468 -20.70 -4.80 5.91
CA THR A 468 -21.19 -3.45 5.55
C THR A 468 -22.21 -2.87 6.54
N ALA A 469 -22.60 -3.62 7.57
CA ALA A 469 -23.59 -3.23 8.57
C ALA A 469 -23.17 -1.96 9.36
N ALA A 470 -24.15 -1.10 9.65
CA ALA A 470 -23.94 0.16 10.35
C ALA A 470 -23.20 -0.02 11.70
N ASP A 471 -22.33 0.94 12.00
CA ASP A 471 -21.62 1.09 13.26
C ASP A 471 -22.53 1.92 14.19
N VAL A 472 -23.25 1.25 15.10
CA VAL A 472 -24.24 1.85 16.01
C VAL A 472 -24.13 1.28 17.43
N ASP A 473 -24.68 2.01 18.41
CA ASP A 473 -24.64 1.67 19.84
C ASP A 473 -23.20 1.53 20.38
N ALA A 474 -22.36 2.50 20.02
CA ALA A 474 -21.01 2.66 20.55
C ALA A 474 -20.99 2.66 22.09
N MET A 475 -19.88 2.19 22.66
CA MET A 475 -19.70 2.07 24.11
C MET A 475 -18.27 2.42 24.51
N LEU A 476 -18.15 3.19 25.60
CA LEU A 476 -16.88 3.46 26.25
C LEU A 476 -16.70 2.49 27.43
N TYR A 477 -15.58 1.78 27.47
CA TYR A 477 -15.27 0.75 28.46
C TYR A 477 -13.92 1.03 29.16
N TYR A 478 -13.76 0.49 30.36
CA TYR A 478 -12.47 0.30 31.02
C TYR A 478 -12.13 -1.18 31.07
N HIS A 479 -10.95 -1.53 30.56
CA HIS A 479 -10.37 -2.87 30.63
C HIS A 479 -9.33 -2.94 31.75
N ALA A 480 -9.40 -3.96 32.60
CA ALA A 480 -8.43 -4.21 33.67
C ALA A 480 -7.43 -5.30 33.25
N ILE A 481 -6.13 -5.03 33.39
CA ILE A 481 -5.09 -5.97 32.96
C ILE A 481 -5.15 -7.28 33.75
N GLY A 482 -5.08 -8.41 33.05
CA GLY A 482 -5.19 -9.76 33.58
C GLY A 482 -6.63 -10.24 33.76
N THR A 483 -7.62 -9.58 33.15
CA THR A 483 -9.03 -9.98 33.17
C THR A 483 -9.57 -10.23 31.76
N PRO A 484 -10.52 -11.16 31.55
CA PRO A 484 -11.14 -11.35 30.24
C PRO A 484 -12.03 -10.17 29.86
N GLN A 485 -12.15 -9.84 28.57
CA GLN A 485 -12.97 -8.72 28.06
C GLN A 485 -14.45 -8.76 28.52
N SER A 486 -14.96 -9.92 28.94
CA SER A 486 -16.30 -10.08 29.53
C SER A 486 -16.47 -9.41 30.90
N GLU A 487 -15.37 -9.08 31.59
CA GLU A 487 -15.36 -8.38 32.88
C GLU A 487 -15.10 -6.86 32.74
N ASP A 488 -14.92 -6.36 31.51
CA ASP A 488 -14.70 -4.93 31.24
C ASP A 488 -15.86 -4.07 31.76
N ILE A 489 -15.51 -2.96 32.40
CA ILE A 489 -16.48 -2.06 33.05
C ILE A 489 -17.00 -1.07 32.00
N LEU A 490 -18.29 -1.15 31.68
CA LEU A 490 -18.97 -0.18 30.82
C LEU A 490 -19.03 1.18 31.51
N LEU A 491 -18.31 2.18 30.99
CA LEU A 491 -18.23 3.54 31.54
C LEU A 491 -19.36 4.43 31.05
N HIS A 492 -19.67 4.35 29.75
CA HIS A 492 -20.64 5.22 29.09
C HIS A 492 -21.25 4.57 27.84
N ARG A 493 -22.54 4.85 27.61
CA ARG A 493 -23.34 4.49 26.43
C ARG A 493 -24.50 5.48 26.29
N ASP A 494 -25.00 5.67 25.07
CA ASP A 494 -26.23 6.43 24.83
C ASP A 494 -27.18 5.67 23.90
N SER A 495 -27.96 4.76 24.48
CA SER A 495 -28.95 3.95 23.74
C SER A 495 -30.16 4.76 23.23
N ALA A 496 -30.28 6.05 23.57
CA ALA A 496 -31.30 6.91 22.98
C ALA A 496 -30.84 7.49 21.63
N ASN A 497 -29.52 7.61 21.43
CA ASN A 497 -28.90 8.20 20.25
C ASN A 497 -27.83 7.24 19.69
N PRO A 498 -28.24 6.16 18.98
CA PRO A 498 -27.36 5.05 18.61
C PRO A 498 -26.22 5.41 17.65
N THR A 499 -26.16 6.64 17.13
CA THR A 499 -25.06 7.15 16.29
C THR A 499 -24.08 8.07 17.02
N HIS A 500 -24.25 8.30 18.34
CA HIS A 500 -23.24 8.97 19.15
C HIS A 500 -21.98 8.11 19.26
N MET A 501 -20.81 8.74 19.17
CA MET A 501 -19.51 8.13 19.43
C MET A 501 -18.84 8.78 20.65
N PHE A 502 -17.86 8.10 21.25
CA PHE A 502 -17.25 8.54 22.51
C PHE A 502 -15.72 8.48 22.51
N SER A 503 -15.06 9.51 23.06
CA SER A 503 -13.68 9.39 23.54
C SER A 503 -13.66 9.33 25.07
N GLY A 504 -12.58 8.77 25.62
CA GLY A 504 -12.34 8.69 27.05
C GLY A 504 -10.86 8.90 27.31
N ASP A 505 -10.51 10.08 27.83
CA ASP A 505 -9.15 10.54 27.98
C ASP A 505 -8.84 10.79 29.46
N ILE A 506 -7.84 10.09 30.01
CA ILE A 506 -7.37 10.27 31.39
C ILE A 506 -6.53 11.56 31.46
N SER A 507 -6.80 12.39 32.48
CA SER A 507 -6.10 13.65 32.70
C SER A 507 -4.60 13.47 32.99
N ASP A 508 -3.82 14.54 32.81
CA ASP A 508 -2.35 14.49 32.96
C ASP A 508 -1.95 14.10 34.40
N ASP A 509 -2.74 14.54 35.39
CA ASP A 509 -2.61 14.19 36.79
C ASP A 509 -3.34 12.91 37.23
N GLY A 510 -4.05 12.24 36.32
CA GLY A 510 -4.77 10.99 36.55
C GLY A 510 -6.00 11.07 37.45
N LYS A 511 -6.38 12.26 37.91
CA LYS A 511 -7.53 12.46 38.82
C LYS A 511 -8.88 12.48 38.10
N TYR A 512 -8.88 12.58 36.77
CA TYR A 512 -10.10 12.75 35.99
C TYR A 512 -10.11 11.89 34.72
N LEU A 513 -11.31 11.48 34.32
CA LEU A 513 -11.61 10.95 32.99
C LEU A 513 -12.47 12.00 32.26
N LEU A 514 -11.98 12.49 31.12
CA LEU A 514 -12.71 13.35 30.22
C LEU A 514 -13.47 12.47 29.22
N VAL A 515 -14.80 12.51 29.26
CA VAL A 515 -15.67 11.83 28.30
C VAL A 515 -16.16 12.86 27.30
N THR A 516 -15.75 12.72 26.04
CA THR A 516 -16.33 13.49 24.93
C THR A 516 -17.39 12.64 24.23
N THR A 517 -18.47 13.29 23.77
CA THR A 517 -19.47 12.68 22.89
C THR A 517 -19.53 13.46 21.60
N SER A 518 -19.52 12.81 20.45
CA SER A 518 -19.66 13.44 19.13
C SER A 518 -20.91 12.93 18.39
N GLU A 519 -21.57 13.86 17.69
CA GLU A 519 -22.65 13.55 16.74
C GLU A 519 -22.06 13.57 15.32
N GLY A 520 -21.55 12.42 14.91
CA GLY A 520 -20.86 12.27 13.63
C GLY A 520 -19.49 12.97 13.58
N THR A 521 -19.13 13.52 12.42
CA THR A 521 -17.79 14.08 12.13
C THR A 521 -17.67 15.60 12.22
N ALA A 522 -18.70 16.32 12.68
CA ALA A 522 -18.58 17.76 12.92
C ALA A 522 -17.55 18.04 14.03
N ARG A 523 -16.81 19.15 13.95
CA ARG A 523 -15.94 19.63 15.05
C ARG A 523 -16.76 20.26 16.17
N GLN A 524 -17.60 19.44 16.78
CA GLN A 524 -18.54 19.76 17.84
C GLN A 524 -18.71 18.56 18.78
N ASN A 525 -18.59 18.76 20.10
CA ASN A 525 -18.75 17.68 21.07
C ASN A 525 -19.46 18.14 22.35
N LYS A 526 -20.10 17.19 23.02
CA LYS A 526 -20.40 17.29 24.46
C LYS A 526 -19.13 16.98 25.25
N LEU A 527 -19.09 17.45 26.49
CA LEU A 527 -17.98 17.24 27.41
C LEU A 527 -18.49 16.98 28.82
N THR A 528 -18.12 15.85 29.39
CA THR A 528 -18.31 15.51 30.80
C THR A 528 -16.96 15.19 31.42
N ILE A 529 -16.64 15.81 32.56
CA ILE A 529 -15.44 15.50 33.35
C ILE A 529 -15.87 14.63 34.52
N VAL A 530 -15.19 13.50 34.70
CA VAL A 530 -15.53 12.48 35.70
C VAL A 530 -14.37 12.38 36.70
N GLU A 531 -14.62 12.57 37.99
CA GLU A 531 -13.60 12.42 39.04
C GLU A 531 -13.29 10.94 39.28
N LEU A 532 -11.99 10.62 39.38
CA LEU A 532 -11.48 9.29 39.64
C LEU A 532 -10.92 9.22 41.07
N ASP A 533 -11.45 8.31 41.90
CA ASP A 533 -11.01 8.15 43.30
C ASP A 533 -9.81 7.21 43.48
N GLY A 534 -9.28 6.68 42.38
CA GLY A 534 -8.18 5.69 42.33
C GLY A 534 -8.54 4.30 42.87
N LYS A 535 -9.81 4.03 43.21
CA LYS A 535 -10.26 2.79 43.85
C LYS A 535 -11.29 2.03 43.04
N SER A 536 -12.12 2.70 42.24
CA SER A 536 -13.21 2.05 41.51
C SER A 536 -13.55 2.79 40.20
N MET A 537 -13.50 2.09 39.07
CA MET A 537 -14.01 2.59 37.78
C MET A 537 -15.53 2.39 37.60
N THR A 538 -16.25 1.99 38.66
CA THR A 538 -17.69 1.69 38.64
C THR A 538 -18.51 2.99 38.47
N PRO A 539 -19.27 3.17 37.37
CA PRO A 539 -19.85 4.47 36.99
C PRO A 539 -20.77 5.12 38.03
N GLU A 540 -21.45 4.33 38.86
CA GLU A 540 -22.37 4.79 39.91
C GLU A 540 -21.65 5.42 41.11
N LYS A 541 -20.34 5.22 41.23
CA LYS A 541 -19.51 5.78 42.31
C LYS A 541 -18.71 7.01 41.87
N LEU A 542 -18.63 7.26 40.57
CA LEU A 542 -17.85 8.36 40.01
C LEU A 542 -18.66 9.66 40.02
N VAL A 543 -18.04 10.76 40.48
CA VAL A 543 -18.65 12.10 40.43
C VAL A 543 -18.54 12.63 39.00
N LYS A 544 -19.65 13.09 38.41
CA LYS A 544 -19.71 13.54 37.01
C LYS A 544 -20.10 15.02 36.94
N HIS A 545 -19.28 15.79 36.26
CA HIS A 545 -19.50 17.21 35.97
C HIS A 545 -19.82 17.38 34.48
N VAL A 546 -21.08 17.66 34.16
CA VAL A 546 -21.51 17.92 32.78
C VAL A 546 -21.14 19.36 32.43
N ILE A 547 -20.08 19.52 31.63
CA ILE A 547 -19.52 20.84 31.28
C ILE A 547 -20.22 21.41 30.05
N VAL A 548 -20.46 20.57 29.04
CA VAL A 548 -21.13 20.95 27.79
C VAL A 548 -22.09 19.84 27.39
N ASP A 549 -23.40 20.13 27.37
CA ASP A 549 -24.46 19.17 27.01
C ASP A 549 -25.06 19.43 25.61
N SER A 550 -24.32 20.12 24.73
CA SER A 550 -24.81 20.52 23.39
C SER A 550 -23.71 20.50 22.34
N PHE A 551 -24.00 20.01 21.13
CA PHE A 551 -23.11 20.06 19.97
C PHE A 551 -23.02 21.48 19.36
N LYS A 552 -22.47 22.44 20.13
CA LYS A 552 -22.32 23.85 19.71
C LYS A 552 -20.93 24.15 19.13
N ALA A 553 -19.90 23.56 19.70
CA ALA A 553 -18.49 23.84 19.42
C ALA A 553 -17.61 22.65 19.80
N ALA A 554 -16.37 22.62 19.32
CA ALA A 554 -15.33 21.70 19.77
C ALA A 554 -14.80 22.14 21.15
N TYR A 555 -14.48 21.17 22.00
CA TYR A 555 -13.78 21.34 23.28
C TYR A 555 -12.77 20.21 23.39
N GLU A 556 -11.57 20.46 22.85
CA GLU A 556 -10.47 19.51 22.76
C GLU A 556 -9.52 19.74 23.95
N TYR A 557 -9.31 18.70 24.76
CA TYR A 557 -8.48 18.76 25.97
C TYR A 557 -6.99 18.87 25.62
N ILE A 558 -6.29 19.78 26.29
CA ILE A 558 -4.85 20.02 26.09
C ILE A 558 -4.01 19.58 27.30
N THR A 559 -4.42 19.97 28.52
CA THR A 559 -3.73 19.69 29.79
C THR A 559 -4.59 20.16 30.98
N ASN A 560 -4.25 19.79 32.22
CA ASN A 560 -4.85 20.34 33.44
C ASN A 560 -3.82 20.65 34.55
N TYR A 561 -4.17 21.64 35.39
CA TYR A 561 -3.47 21.99 36.61
C TYR A 561 -4.44 21.87 37.78
N ASP A 562 -4.44 20.71 38.44
CA ASP A 562 -5.45 20.31 39.41
C ASP A 562 -6.87 20.46 38.83
N SER A 563 -7.68 21.39 39.35
CA SER A 563 -9.04 21.64 38.86
C SER A 563 -9.13 22.53 37.62
N VAL A 564 -8.03 23.15 37.18
CA VAL A 564 -8.02 24.09 36.04
C VAL A 564 -7.61 23.37 34.76
N PHE A 565 -8.57 23.12 33.89
CA PHE A 565 -8.38 22.48 32.59
C PHE A 565 -8.13 23.51 31.48
N VAL A 566 -7.30 23.16 30.50
CA VAL A 566 -7.05 23.95 29.28
C VAL A 566 -7.68 23.23 28.09
N PHE A 567 -8.48 23.95 27.31
CA PHE A 567 -9.12 23.43 26.10
C PHE A 567 -8.84 24.30 24.87
N ARG A 568 -8.63 23.65 23.72
CA ARG A 568 -8.78 24.26 22.39
C ARG A 568 -10.26 24.23 22.02
N THR A 569 -10.80 25.37 21.57
CA THR A 569 -12.22 25.48 21.22
C THR A 569 -12.46 26.40 20.04
N ASN A 570 -13.50 26.09 19.25
CA ASN A 570 -14.04 26.99 18.22
C ASN A 570 -15.28 27.78 18.69
N GLU A 571 -15.63 27.73 20.00
CA GLU A 571 -16.76 28.49 20.54
C GLU A 571 -16.57 30.00 20.37
N ASN A 572 -17.44 30.61 19.56
CA ASN A 572 -17.35 32.02 19.14
C ASN A 572 -16.01 32.40 18.46
N ALA A 573 -15.27 31.39 17.98
CA ALA A 573 -13.91 31.50 17.46
C ALA A 573 -13.69 30.53 16.29
N GLU A 574 -14.10 30.90 15.08
CA GLU A 574 -14.01 30.00 13.92
C GLU A 574 -12.56 29.65 13.52
N THR A 575 -11.58 30.46 13.92
CA THR A 575 -10.13 30.22 13.83
C THR A 575 -9.53 29.52 15.06
N TYR A 576 -10.38 29.05 15.99
CA TYR A 576 -10.03 28.48 17.29
C TYR A 576 -9.35 29.45 18.27
N LYS A 577 -9.37 29.09 19.55
CA LYS A 577 -8.71 29.78 20.67
C LYS A 577 -8.40 28.78 21.80
N LEU A 578 -7.61 29.20 22.78
CA LEU A 578 -7.46 28.49 24.04
C LEU A 578 -8.31 29.13 25.14
N VAL A 579 -8.96 28.28 25.93
CA VAL A 579 -9.73 28.66 27.12
C VAL A 579 -9.31 27.82 28.33
N THR A 580 -9.47 28.37 29.53
CA THR A 580 -9.44 27.60 30.78
C THR A 580 -10.84 27.39 31.35
N LEU A 581 -10.98 26.35 32.17
CA LEU A 581 -12.15 26.06 32.99
C LEU A 581 -11.69 25.58 34.37
N ASP A 582 -12.16 26.20 35.44
CA ASP A 582 -11.94 25.70 36.80
C ASP A 582 -13.14 24.84 37.27
N LEU A 583 -12.88 23.56 37.54
CA LEU A 583 -13.87 22.61 38.01
C LEU A 583 -14.42 22.95 39.41
N VAL A 584 -13.66 23.69 40.23
CA VAL A 584 -14.12 24.18 41.55
C VAL A 584 -15.03 25.39 41.40
N ASN A 585 -14.85 26.20 40.35
CA ASN A 585 -15.62 27.42 40.08
C ASN A 585 -16.30 27.39 38.70
N GLN A 586 -17.02 26.30 38.40
CA GLN A 586 -17.71 26.11 37.11
C GLN A 586 -18.68 27.24 36.77
N ALA A 587 -19.19 27.96 37.77
CA ALA A 587 -20.08 29.12 37.58
C ALA A 587 -19.40 30.31 36.85
N ALA A 588 -18.06 30.37 36.81
CA ALA A 588 -17.32 31.33 35.99
C ALA A 588 -17.33 31.00 34.49
N GLY A 589 -17.61 29.73 34.13
CA GLY A 589 -17.56 29.25 32.75
C GLY A 589 -16.13 29.20 32.17
N PHE A 590 -16.05 29.16 30.84
CA PHE A 590 -14.79 29.20 30.11
C PHE A 590 -14.20 30.62 30.07
N VAL A 591 -12.91 30.75 30.36
CA VAL A 591 -12.16 32.02 30.33
C VAL A 591 -11.09 31.96 29.25
N ASP A 592 -10.95 32.99 28.41
CA ASP A 592 -9.94 33.01 27.34
C ASP A 592 -8.51 33.04 27.92
N LEU A 593 -7.70 32.08 27.50
CA LEU A 593 -6.27 31.97 27.84
C LEU A 593 -5.40 32.57 26.73
N VAL A 594 -5.62 32.11 25.50
CA VAL A 594 -5.04 32.70 24.29
C VAL A 594 -6.20 33.01 23.34
N PRO A 595 -6.51 34.30 23.07
CA PRO A 595 -7.65 34.67 22.24
C PRO A 595 -7.44 34.26 20.78
N LYS A 596 -8.54 34.20 20.02
CA LYS A 596 -8.51 33.89 18.59
C LYS A 596 -7.76 34.98 17.80
N THR A 597 -7.09 34.57 16.73
CA THR A 597 -6.43 35.47 15.77
C THR A 597 -7.13 35.39 14.39
N SER A 598 -6.56 36.01 13.35
CA SER A 598 -6.98 35.80 11.96
C SER A 598 -6.61 34.43 11.42
N ASP A 599 -5.65 33.77 12.05
CA ASP A 599 -5.00 32.56 11.57
C ASP A 599 -5.53 31.37 12.36
N VAL A 600 -5.60 30.20 11.74
CA VAL A 600 -6.20 29.03 12.40
C VAL A 600 -5.24 28.48 13.43
N LEU A 601 -5.60 28.49 14.72
CA LEU A 601 -4.87 27.72 15.73
C LEU A 601 -5.11 26.23 15.45
N ASN A 602 -4.19 25.58 14.76
CA ASN A 602 -4.34 24.24 14.19
C ASN A 602 -4.04 23.12 15.21
N ASP A 603 -2.96 23.27 15.97
CA ASP A 603 -2.48 22.27 16.94
C ASP A 603 -1.92 22.94 18.20
N VAL A 604 -2.00 22.26 19.35
CA VAL A 604 -1.54 22.73 20.66
C VAL A 604 -0.96 21.58 21.48
N THR A 605 0.31 21.70 21.87
CA THR A 605 1.00 20.71 22.72
C THR A 605 1.43 21.35 24.03
N ALA A 606 1.04 20.78 25.18
CA ALA A 606 1.56 21.17 26.48
C ALA A 606 2.95 20.55 26.73
N TYR A 607 3.85 21.29 27.37
CA TYR A 607 5.16 20.81 27.81
C TYR A 607 5.61 21.52 29.10
N LYS A 608 6.78 21.15 29.64
CA LYS A 608 7.36 21.55 30.94
C LYS A 608 6.77 22.81 31.59
N ASN A 609 6.40 22.67 32.87
CA ASN A 609 5.87 23.75 33.72
C ASN A 609 4.56 24.37 33.18
N GLY A 610 3.85 23.65 32.31
CA GLY A 610 2.61 24.10 31.68
C GLY A 610 2.80 25.08 30.53
N LYS A 611 3.99 25.15 29.92
CA LYS A 611 4.18 25.91 28.68
C LYS A 611 3.40 25.25 27.55
N LEU A 612 3.04 26.05 26.54
CA LEU A 612 2.19 25.64 25.44
C LEU A 612 2.87 25.95 24.11
N ILE A 613 2.98 24.93 23.26
CA ILE A 613 3.44 25.05 21.88
C ILE A 613 2.19 25.17 21.00
N LEU A 614 2.01 26.32 20.36
CA LEU A 614 0.86 26.61 19.50
C LEU A 614 1.31 26.64 18.04
N THR A 615 0.63 25.87 17.20
CA THR A 615 0.82 25.89 15.74
C THR A 615 -0.32 26.66 15.09
N TYR A 616 0.00 27.79 14.46
CA TYR A 616 -0.95 28.60 13.70
C TYR A 616 -0.76 28.39 12.20
N THR A 617 -1.85 28.26 11.45
CA THR A 617 -1.83 28.15 9.99
C THR A 617 -2.27 29.47 9.36
N HIS A 618 -1.36 30.13 8.64
CA HIS A 618 -1.59 31.37 7.89
C HIS A 618 -1.43 31.10 6.38
N ASP A 619 -2.52 31.26 5.61
CA ASP A 619 -2.56 30.91 4.19
C ASP A 619 -1.96 29.50 3.91
N VAL A 620 -2.42 28.49 4.65
CA VAL A 620 -2.00 27.08 4.51
C VAL A 620 -0.48 26.84 4.74
N LYS A 621 0.19 27.73 5.47
CA LYS A 621 1.58 27.57 5.93
C LYS A 621 1.59 27.69 7.45
N ASP A 622 2.36 26.82 8.11
CA ASP A 622 2.33 26.71 9.56
C ASP A 622 3.44 27.52 10.23
N GLU A 623 3.12 28.15 11.36
CA GLU A 623 4.06 28.84 12.24
C GLU A 623 3.93 28.30 13.66
N VAL A 624 5.06 27.99 14.30
CA VAL A 624 5.07 27.44 15.67
C VAL A 624 5.56 28.50 16.66
N SER A 625 4.83 28.68 17.76
CA SER A 625 5.15 29.63 18.83
C SER A 625 4.98 29.02 20.21
N ILE A 626 5.82 29.45 21.15
CA ILE A 626 5.80 29.08 22.56
C ILE A 626 5.10 30.17 23.36
N TYR A 627 4.20 29.73 24.23
CA TYR A 627 3.49 30.54 25.21
C TYR A 627 3.73 29.98 26.62
N ASP A 628 3.69 30.84 27.64
CA ASP A 628 3.66 30.41 29.02
C ASP A 628 2.28 29.83 29.42
N ARG A 629 2.21 29.24 30.61
CA ARG A 629 0.99 28.63 31.17
C ARG A 629 -0.16 29.61 31.43
N PHE A 630 0.09 30.92 31.28
CA PHE A 630 -0.88 32.00 31.45
C PHE A 630 -1.26 32.64 30.11
N GLY A 631 -0.88 32.03 28.98
CA GLY A 631 -1.24 32.49 27.65
C GLY A 631 -0.40 33.67 27.15
N LYS A 632 0.72 33.97 27.79
CA LYS A 632 1.64 35.02 27.33
C LYS A 632 2.63 34.46 26.32
N PHE A 633 2.73 35.09 25.16
CA PHE A 633 3.75 34.76 24.15
C PHE A 633 5.17 34.92 24.73
N GLU A 634 6.02 33.92 24.47
CA GLU A 634 7.45 33.94 24.82
C GLU A 634 8.35 34.02 23.58
N GLN A 635 8.12 33.14 22.59
CA GLN A 635 9.04 32.94 21.47
C GLN A 635 8.31 32.39 20.23
N LYS A 636 8.73 32.81 19.03
CA LYS A 636 8.41 32.14 17.76
C LYS A 636 9.58 31.23 17.36
N LEU A 637 9.29 30.03 16.87
CA LEU A 637 10.32 29.12 16.37
C LEU A 637 10.70 29.46 14.94
N ASP A 638 11.99 29.43 14.64
CA ASP A 638 12.51 29.62 13.28
C ASP A 638 12.57 28.25 12.58
N LEU A 639 11.63 28.02 11.66
CA LEU A 639 11.48 26.79 10.89
C LEU A 639 11.65 27.11 9.39
N PRO A 640 12.15 26.17 8.56
CA PRO A 640 12.31 26.41 7.14
C PRO A 640 10.97 26.73 6.45
N LEU A 641 10.94 27.84 5.72
CA LEU A 641 9.76 28.29 4.97
C LEU A 641 9.29 27.24 3.95
N GLY A 642 7.97 27.08 3.85
CA GLY A 642 7.33 26.18 2.87
C GLY A 642 7.17 24.73 3.33
N LEU A 643 7.58 24.40 4.57
CA LEU A 643 7.24 23.14 5.20
C LEU A 643 5.94 23.26 6.02
N ALA A 644 5.14 22.20 6.02
CA ALA A 644 4.04 22.01 6.97
C ALA A 644 4.56 21.45 8.29
N VAL A 645 3.84 21.70 9.38
CA VAL A 645 4.08 21.09 10.69
C VAL A 645 3.17 19.88 10.83
N TYR A 646 3.77 18.68 10.91
CA TYR A 646 3.03 17.42 11.09
C TYR A 646 2.72 17.12 12.57
N GLY A 647 3.26 17.92 13.50
CA GLY A 647 2.94 17.88 14.92
C GLY A 647 4.12 18.23 15.80
N CYS A 648 3.83 18.74 17.00
CA CYS A 648 4.81 18.89 18.08
C CYS A 648 4.67 17.73 19.06
N VAL A 649 5.79 17.21 19.55
CA VAL A 649 5.80 16.11 20.53
C VAL A 649 6.68 16.50 21.70
N ALA A 650 6.05 16.59 22.86
CA ALA A 650 6.68 16.76 24.15
C ALA A 650 6.08 15.75 25.13
N GLU A 651 6.83 15.38 26.15
CA GLU A 651 6.26 14.78 27.34
C GLU A 651 6.08 15.90 28.38
N HIS A 652 4.98 15.87 29.13
CA HIS A 652 4.54 17.02 29.95
C HIS A 652 5.57 17.50 30.98
N ASP A 653 6.45 16.62 31.47
CA ASP A 653 7.49 16.93 32.46
C ASP A 653 8.89 17.21 31.86
N GLN A 654 9.13 16.89 30.58
CA GLN A 654 10.45 17.02 29.94
C GLN A 654 10.70 18.43 29.41
N GLN A 655 11.96 18.86 29.48
CA GLN A 655 12.35 20.25 29.18
C GLN A 655 12.51 20.53 27.68
N ASP A 656 12.64 19.47 26.90
CA ASP A 656 12.84 19.44 25.46
C ASP A 656 11.60 18.92 24.75
N PHE A 657 11.50 19.25 23.47
CA PHE A 657 10.42 18.78 22.61
C PHE A 657 10.91 18.66 21.17
N PHE A 658 10.13 17.99 20.33
CA PHE A 658 10.44 17.79 18.93
C PHE A 658 9.34 18.38 18.05
N VAL A 659 9.74 18.89 16.88
CA VAL A 659 8.82 19.38 15.84
C VAL A 659 9.04 18.54 14.59
N ALA A 660 7.99 17.87 14.12
CA ALA A 660 7.99 17.15 12.85
C ALA A 660 7.51 18.08 11.73
N VAL A 661 8.29 18.18 10.65
CA VAL A 661 7.97 19.04 9.49
C VAL A 661 8.21 18.31 8.16
N GLY A 662 7.56 18.73 7.08
CA GLY A 662 7.84 18.21 5.74
C GLY A 662 7.12 19.00 4.64
N GLY A 663 7.31 18.63 3.37
CA GLY A 663 6.71 19.35 2.24
C GLY A 663 6.63 18.52 0.97
N PHE A 664 6.24 19.14 -0.15
CA PHE A 664 5.96 18.41 -1.41
C PHE A 664 7.17 17.65 -1.99
N THR A 665 8.38 18.12 -1.72
CA THR A 665 9.64 17.63 -2.32
C THR A 665 10.60 17.01 -1.30
N THR A 666 10.31 17.17 -0.01
CA THR A 666 11.16 16.72 1.10
C THR A 666 10.32 15.88 2.07
N PRO A 667 10.70 14.62 2.35
CA PRO A 667 10.07 13.81 3.39
C PRO A 667 10.17 14.45 4.78
N MET A 668 9.58 13.78 5.77
CA MET A 668 9.58 14.30 7.14
C MET A 668 11.00 14.50 7.69
N SER A 669 11.24 15.66 8.25
CA SER A 669 12.39 16.01 9.07
C SER A 669 11.93 16.29 10.50
N ILE A 670 12.79 16.04 11.48
CA ILE A 670 12.55 16.30 12.89
C ILE A 670 13.57 17.32 13.39
N TYR A 671 13.06 18.38 14.00
CA TYR A 671 13.84 19.32 14.80
C TYR A 671 13.66 19.00 16.28
N HIS A 672 14.70 19.23 17.08
CA HIS A 672 14.74 19.05 18.53
C HIS A 672 15.01 20.39 19.18
N HIS A 673 14.12 20.80 20.09
CA HIS A 673 14.25 22.03 20.86
C HIS A 673 14.76 21.70 22.26
N THR A 674 15.88 22.30 22.65
CA THR A 674 16.53 22.12 23.96
C THR A 674 16.74 23.45 24.65
N ASP A 675 17.45 23.47 25.78
CA ASP A 675 17.97 24.68 26.42
C ASP A 675 18.88 25.51 25.50
N LYS A 676 19.49 24.87 24.49
CA LYS A 676 20.32 25.51 23.45
C LYS A 676 19.52 26.04 22.25
N GLY A 677 18.19 25.93 22.28
CA GLY A 677 17.30 26.28 21.17
C GLY A 677 16.99 25.10 20.24
N LEU A 678 16.48 25.42 19.05
CA LEU A 678 16.02 24.47 18.04
C LEU A 678 17.15 24.06 17.08
N ALA A 679 17.34 22.75 16.88
CA ALA A 679 18.31 22.20 15.93
C ALA A 679 17.72 21.04 15.11
N LEU A 680 18.23 20.81 13.90
CA LEU A 680 17.85 19.64 13.11
C LEU A 680 18.38 18.36 13.79
N TYR A 681 17.49 17.42 14.09
CA TYR A 681 17.81 16.15 14.75
C TYR A 681 17.90 14.98 13.75
N ARG A 682 16.95 14.89 12.82
CA ARG A 682 16.91 13.83 11.79
C ARG A 682 16.23 14.32 10.52
N GLN A 683 16.79 13.99 9.37
CA GLN A 683 16.23 14.21 8.04
C GLN A 683 16.54 12.98 7.19
N THR A 684 15.70 12.68 6.21
CA THR A 684 16.00 11.69 5.18
C THR A 684 16.16 12.36 3.82
N ASP A 685 17.25 12.05 3.15
CA ASP A 685 17.42 12.33 1.72
C ASP A 685 16.93 11.13 0.91
N VAL A 686 16.13 11.38 -0.12
CA VAL A 686 15.71 10.34 -1.07
C VAL A 686 16.75 10.33 -2.18
N ALA A 687 17.55 9.27 -2.29
CA ALA A 687 18.77 9.23 -3.10
C ALA A 687 18.62 9.70 -4.56
N ASP A 688 17.40 9.55 -5.11
CA ASP A 688 17.03 9.85 -6.49
C ASP A 688 16.33 11.21 -6.67
N ILE A 689 16.09 11.98 -5.60
CA ILE A 689 15.36 13.25 -5.61
C ILE A 689 16.29 14.36 -5.10
N ASP A 690 16.59 15.33 -5.95
CA ASP A 690 17.12 16.63 -5.51
C ASP A 690 15.94 17.59 -5.27
N PRO A 691 15.62 17.99 -4.02
CA PRO A 691 14.55 18.96 -3.76
C PRO A 691 14.79 20.31 -4.44
N ALA A 692 16.05 20.69 -4.69
CA ALA A 692 16.40 21.93 -5.36
C ALA A 692 16.13 21.92 -6.87
N ALA A 693 15.84 20.77 -7.48
CA ALA A 693 15.39 20.66 -8.87
C ALA A 693 13.91 21.10 -9.06
N PHE A 694 13.17 21.27 -7.98
CA PHE A 694 11.74 21.59 -7.98
C PHE A 694 11.47 23.01 -7.49
N GLU A 695 10.33 23.57 -7.90
CA GLU A 695 9.78 24.82 -7.38
C GLU A 695 8.32 24.63 -6.96
N THR A 696 7.92 25.31 -5.88
CA THR A 696 6.54 25.42 -5.42
C THR A 696 6.14 26.88 -5.40
N GLU A 697 5.05 27.22 -6.06
CA GLU A 697 4.39 28.52 -5.94
C GLU A 697 3.05 28.36 -5.22
N GLN A 698 2.62 29.41 -4.52
CA GLN A 698 1.27 29.52 -3.98
C GLN A 698 0.52 30.60 -4.76
N VAL A 699 -0.58 30.22 -5.40
CA VAL A 699 -1.46 31.14 -6.13
C VAL A 699 -2.82 31.24 -5.44
N PHE A 700 -3.53 32.33 -5.73
CA PHE A 700 -4.92 32.51 -5.33
C PHE A 700 -5.76 32.73 -6.58
N TYR A 701 -6.70 31.82 -6.84
CA TYR A 701 -7.65 31.95 -7.94
C TYR A 701 -9.03 32.33 -7.39
N ASN A 702 -9.85 32.95 -8.23
CA ASN A 702 -11.23 33.27 -7.87
C ASN A 702 -12.14 32.11 -8.28
N SER A 703 -12.95 31.64 -7.32
CA SER A 703 -14.06 30.73 -7.58
C SER A 703 -15.22 31.46 -8.29
N LYS A 704 -16.26 30.71 -8.64
CA LYS A 704 -17.46 31.18 -9.37
C LYS A 704 -18.15 32.38 -8.73
N ASP A 705 -18.11 32.47 -7.40
CA ASP A 705 -18.71 33.54 -6.60
C ASP A 705 -17.72 34.65 -6.18
N GLY A 706 -16.50 34.63 -6.74
CA GLY A 706 -15.45 35.60 -6.42
C GLY A 706 -14.65 35.28 -5.15
N THR A 707 -14.95 34.19 -4.44
CA THR A 707 -14.13 33.74 -3.30
C THR A 707 -12.71 33.44 -3.77
N ARG A 708 -11.70 34.04 -3.13
CA ARG A 708 -10.29 33.69 -3.35
C ARG A 708 -9.99 32.36 -2.68
N VAL A 709 -9.45 31.41 -3.44
CA VAL A 709 -9.11 30.05 -2.97
C VAL A 709 -7.60 29.83 -3.17
N PRO A 710 -6.86 29.35 -2.16
CA PRO A 710 -5.44 29.03 -2.32
C PRO A 710 -5.25 27.78 -3.17
N MET A 711 -4.13 27.75 -3.88
CA MET A 711 -3.63 26.55 -4.54
C MET A 711 -2.10 26.56 -4.56
N PHE A 712 -1.48 25.48 -4.09
CA PHE A 712 -0.07 25.23 -4.34
C PHE A 712 0.11 24.60 -5.71
N ILE A 713 1.14 25.01 -6.46
CA ILE A 713 1.54 24.37 -7.71
C ILE A 713 3.03 24.03 -7.58
N THR A 714 3.36 22.74 -7.69
CA THR A 714 4.73 22.22 -7.63
C THR A 714 5.12 21.60 -8.97
N GLY A 715 6.37 21.75 -9.38
CA GLY A 715 6.92 21.12 -10.59
C GLY A 715 8.44 21.22 -10.67
N LEU A 716 9.02 20.70 -11.75
CA LEU A 716 10.44 20.92 -12.06
C LEU A 716 10.70 22.41 -12.38
N LYS A 717 11.82 22.96 -11.91
CA LYS A 717 12.24 24.33 -12.19
C LYS A 717 12.31 24.61 -13.69
N GLY A 718 11.70 25.71 -14.11
CA GLY A 718 11.70 26.13 -15.51
C GLY A 718 10.81 25.26 -16.41
N ALA A 719 9.87 24.50 -15.84
CA ALA A 719 8.81 23.85 -16.62
C ALA A 719 8.04 24.89 -17.46
N VAL A 720 7.71 24.54 -18.71
CA VAL A 720 7.13 25.50 -19.67
C VAL A 720 5.71 25.91 -19.24
N ARG A 721 5.34 27.20 -19.39
CA ARG A 721 4.00 27.74 -19.09
C ARG A 721 3.29 28.19 -20.37
N ASP A 722 3.08 27.24 -21.27
CA ASP A 722 2.42 27.42 -22.58
C ASP A 722 1.14 26.59 -22.75
N GLY A 723 0.77 25.80 -21.73
CA GLY A 723 -0.37 24.87 -21.73
C GLY A 723 -0.05 23.44 -22.16
N SER A 724 1.19 23.14 -22.60
CA SER A 724 1.60 21.80 -23.04
C SER A 724 1.97 20.85 -21.88
N THR A 725 2.36 21.40 -20.73
CA THR A 725 2.83 20.62 -19.58
C THR A 725 1.68 19.85 -18.92
N PRO A 726 1.85 18.54 -18.62
CA PRO A 726 0.87 17.77 -17.88
C PRO A 726 0.66 18.31 -16.47
N CYS A 727 -0.55 18.21 -15.93
CA CYS A 727 -0.83 18.59 -14.55
C CYS A 727 -1.75 17.59 -13.87
N LEU A 728 -1.46 17.29 -12.61
CA LEU A 728 -2.36 16.57 -11.70
C LEU A 728 -2.91 17.55 -10.67
N LEU A 729 -4.21 17.83 -10.72
CA LEU A 729 -4.92 18.65 -9.73
C LEU A 729 -5.56 17.76 -8.66
N TYR A 730 -5.18 17.95 -7.40
CA TYR A 730 -5.70 17.23 -6.25
C TYR A 730 -6.57 18.12 -5.35
N GLY A 731 -7.60 17.52 -4.74
CA GLY A 731 -8.47 18.21 -3.79
C GLY A 731 -9.27 17.26 -2.90
N TYR A 732 -9.81 17.82 -1.81
CA TYR A 732 -10.64 17.12 -0.83
C TYR A 732 -11.86 17.96 -0.43
N GLY A 733 -11.64 19.06 0.30
CA GLY A 733 -12.69 20.06 0.56
C GLY A 733 -13.89 19.55 1.35
N GLY A 734 -13.69 19.14 2.60
CA GLY A 734 -14.75 18.68 3.50
C GLY A 734 -14.20 18.33 4.88
N PHE A 735 -15.08 18.09 5.84
CA PHE A 735 -14.78 17.57 7.18
C PHE A 735 -13.81 18.43 8.00
N GLU A 736 -13.67 19.72 7.65
CA GLU A 736 -12.71 20.66 8.23
C GLU A 736 -11.24 20.18 8.09
N ILE A 737 -10.97 19.32 7.10
CA ILE A 737 -9.61 18.80 6.82
C ILE A 737 -8.86 19.78 5.90
N SER A 738 -7.77 20.35 6.42
CA SER A 738 -6.83 21.17 5.66
C SER A 738 -5.87 20.33 4.81
N LEU A 739 -5.62 20.74 3.56
CA LEU A 739 -4.59 20.13 2.72
C LEU A 739 -3.26 20.90 2.78
N SER A 740 -2.49 20.65 3.84
CA SER A 740 -1.14 21.21 4.01
C SER A 740 -0.08 20.52 3.13
N PRO A 741 1.09 21.16 2.88
CA PRO A 741 2.19 20.57 2.12
C PRO A 741 2.63 19.19 2.61
N ALA A 742 2.70 18.20 1.71
CA ALA A 742 3.04 16.82 2.06
C ALA A 742 3.80 16.08 0.96
N TYR A 743 4.78 15.25 1.34
CA TYR A 743 5.55 14.42 0.41
C TYR A 743 4.73 13.21 -0.06
N SER A 744 4.71 12.98 -1.37
CA SER A 744 3.95 11.88 -1.99
C SER A 744 4.77 11.19 -3.08
N PRO A 745 5.05 9.87 -2.95
CA PRO A 745 5.72 9.08 -3.99
C PRO A 745 5.06 9.15 -5.37
N LEU A 746 3.72 9.23 -5.43
CA LEU A 746 2.98 9.45 -6.68
C LEU A 746 3.35 10.80 -7.30
N TRP A 747 3.29 11.87 -6.51
CA TRP A 747 3.52 13.24 -6.99
C TRP A 747 4.97 13.45 -7.42
N ILE A 748 5.94 13.04 -6.61
CA ILE A 748 7.36 13.24 -6.91
C ILE A 748 7.80 12.42 -8.14
N THR A 749 7.29 11.19 -8.32
CA THR A 749 7.56 10.38 -9.52
C THR A 749 6.93 11.02 -10.76
N LEU A 750 5.69 11.52 -10.65
CA LEU A 750 5.01 12.20 -11.76
C LEU A 750 5.75 13.46 -12.20
N MET A 751 6.22 14.28 -11.25
CA MET A 751 7.00 15.48 -11.54
C MET A 751 8.38 15.14 -12.12
N LYS A 752 9.15 14.23 -11.50
CA LYS A 752 10.50 13.84 -11.96
C LYS A 752 10.49 13.15 -13.33
N HIS A 753 9.76 12.04 -13.46
CA HIS A 753 9.89 11.14 -14.62
C HIS A 753 8.95 11.44 -15.78
N PHE A 754 7.88 12.23 -15.56
CA PHE A 754 6.98 12.65 -16.63
C PHE A 754 6.99 14.17 -16.86
N GLY A 755 7.71 14.95 -16.04
CA GLY A 755 7.81 16.41 -16.18
C GLY A 755 6.49 17.14 -15.95
N ALA A 756 5.57 16.55 -15.17
CA ALA A 756 4.29 17.16 -14.87
C ALA A 756 4.40 18.22 -13.76
N ARG A 757 3.32 18.99 -13.60
CA ARG A 757 3.02 19.75 -12.38
C ARG A 757 2.05 18.99 -11.49
N VAL A 758 2.11 19.24 -10.19
CA VAL A 758 1.09 18.82 -9.21
C VAL A 758 0.52 20.07 -8.56
N ALA A 759 -0.80 20.22 -8.63
CA ALA A 759 -1.53 21.34 -8.06
C ALA A 759 -2.45 20.85 -6.93
N ILE A 760 -2.41 21.50 -5.77
CA ILE A 760 -3.22 21.16 -4.59
C ILE A 760 -4.16 22.32 -4.32
N ALA A 761 -5.46 22.15 -4.54
CA ALA A 761 -6.45 23.21 -4.34
C ALA A 761 -7.10 23.11 -2.95
N ASN A 762 -6.90 24.16 -2.14
CA ASN A 762 -7.40 24.29 -0.77
C ASN A 762 -8.84 24.82 -0.73
N ILE A 763 -9.73 24.09 -1.40
CA ILE A 763 -11.13 24.45 -1.64
C ILE A 763 -11.97 24.50 -0.35
N ARG A 764 -13.11 25.22 -0.38
CA ARG A 764 -14.03 25.30 0.75
C ARG A 764 -14.55 23.92 1.18
N GLY A 765 -14.91 23.82 2.46
CA GLY A 765 -15.19 22.55 3.13
C GLY A 765 -13.98 22.04 3.93
N GLY A 766 -12.76 22.40 3.55
CA GLY A 766 -11.56 22.14 4.35
C GLY A 766 -11.45 23.06 5.57
N GLY A 767 -10.36 22.90 6.33
CA GLY A 767 -10.08 23.64 7.57
C GLY A 767 -9.15 24.85 7.40
N GLU A 768 -8.73 25.19 6.18
CA GLU A 768 -7.60 26.12 5.94
C GLU A 768 -7.82 27.54 6.46
N TYR A 769 -9.08 27.98 6.54
CA TYR A 769 -9.49 29.22 7.21
C TYR A 769 -10.54 28.95 8.31
N GLY A 770 -10.38 27.79 8.97
CA GLY A 770 -11.16 27.36 10.12
C GLY A 770 -12.61 26.99 9.81
N ALA A 771 -13.43 26.93 10.85
CA ALA A 771 -14.82 26.45 10.78
C ALA A 771 -15.70 27.29 9.81
N ALA A 772 -15.32 28.54 9.51
CA ALA A 772 -15.97 29.37 8.51
C ALA A 772 -15.82 28.79 7.08
N TRP A 773 -14.61 28.31 6.76
CA TRP A 773 -14.26 27.71 5.46
C TRP A 773 -14.96 26.37 5.25
N TRP A 774 -15.06 25.57 6.31
CA TRP A 774 -15.83 24.33 6.35
C TRP A 774 -17.33 24.59 6.11
N LYS A 775 -17.98 25.41 6.94
CA LYS A 775 -19.40 25.78 6.84
C LYS A 775 -19.79 26.45 5.51
N ALA A 776 -18.83 26.95 4.74
CA ALA A 776 -19.08 27.53 3.43
C ALA A 776 -19.39 26.49 2.34
N ALA A 777 -19.08 25.19 2.55
CA ALA A 777 -19.31 24.13 1.54
C ALA A 777 -19.80 22.78 2.10
N ILE A 778 -20.63 22.79 3.14
CA ILE A 778 -21.37 21.62 3.64
C ILE A 778 -22.87 21.66 3.26
N LYS A 779 -23.54 20.51 3.34
CA LYS A 779 -24.99 20.33 3.17
C LYS A 779 -25.52 21.01 1.90
N GLU A 780 -26.43 21.98 2.02
CA GLU A 780 -27.00 22.71 0.88
C GLU A 780 -25.94 23.46 0.06
N ARG A 781 -24.82 23.82 0.71
CA ARG A 781 -23.67 24.51 0.10
C ARG A 781 -22.61 23.56 -0.45
N ARG A 782 -22.78 22.23 -0.41
CA ARG A 782 -21.78 21.26 -0.92
C ARG A 782 -21.29 21.57 -2.33
N HIS A 783 -22.17 22.11 -3.17
CA HIS A 783 -21.86 22.58 -4.51
C HIS A 783 -20.68 23.57 -4.59
N LYS A 784 -20.38 24.32 -3.51
CA LYS A 784 -19.26 25.27 -3.44
C LYS A 784 -17.88 24.62 -3.53
N ALA A 785 -17.70 23.43 -2.95
CA ALA A 785 -16.45 22.69 -3.11
C ALA A 785 -16.24 22.26 -4.58
N PHE A 786 -17.31 21.82 -5.26
CA PHE A 786 -17.25 21.47 -6.68
C PHE A 786 -16.98 22.71 -7.57
N GLU A 787 -17.61 23.85 -7.27
CA GLU A 787 -17.37 25.12 -7.96
C GLU A 787 -15.91 25.56 -7.80
N ASP A 788 -15.37 25.59 -6.57
CA ASP A 788 -13.97 25.93 -6.31
C ASP A 788 -13.01 25.06 -7.14
N PHE A 789 -13.19 23.74 -7.09
CA PHE A 789 -12.31 22.80 -7.79
C PHE A 789 -12.39 22.88 -9.32
N GLN A 790 -13.58 23.15 -9.87
CA GLN A 790 -13.75 23.43 -11.30
C GLN A 790 -13.09 24.75 -11.72
N TRP A 791 -13.03 25.75 -10.82
CA TRP A 791 -12.35 27.01 -11.07
C TRP A 791 -10.82 26.92 -10.89
N ALA A 792 -10.31 26.02 -10.05
CA ALA A 792 -8.89 25.66 -10.05
C ALA A 792 -8.47 25.11 -11.42
N ALA A 793 -9.22 24.15 -11.96
CA ALA A 793 -8.98 23.58 -13.29
C ALA A 793 -9.01 24.64 -14.41
N LYS A 794 -9.98 25.55 -14.37
CA LYS A 794 -10.07 26.68 -15.31
C LYS A 794 -8.89 27.64 -15.19
N HIS A 795 -8.48 27.97 -13.96
CA HIS A 795 -7.33 28.83 -13.72
C HIS A 795 -6.03 28.20 -14.27
N LEU A 796 -5.77 26.92 -13.97
CA LEU A 796 -4.60 26.20 -14.49
C LEU A 796 -4.52 26.19 -16.03
N ALA A 797 -5.66 26.10 -16.71
CA ALA A 797 -5.74 26.16 -18.17
C ALA A 797 -5.60 27.60 -18.72
N GLN A 798 -6.28 28.59 -18.11
CA GLN A 798 -6.23 30.00 -18.51
C GLN A 798 -4.83 30.59 -18.36
N GLU A 799 -4.17 30.28 -17.24
CA GLU A 799 -2.80 30.70 -16.91
C GLU A 799 -1.71 29.86 -17.61
N LYS A 800 -2.10 28.91 -18.47
CA LYS A 800 -1.20 28.08 -19.28
C LYS A 800 -0.23 27.21 -18.48
N TYR A 801 -0.58 26.86 -17.24
CA TYR A 801 0.13 25.80 -16.50
C TYR A 801 -0.07 24.43 -17.16
N THR A 802 -1.23 24.23 -17.78
CA THR A 802 -1.59 23.04 -18.54
C THR A 802 -2.71 23.38 -19.54
N SER A 803 -3.32 22.36 -20.15
CA SER A 803 -4.52 22.44 -20.99
C SER A 803 -5.51 21.35 -20.56
N PRO A 804 -6.82 21.45 -20.85
CA PRO A 804 -7.81 20.47 -20.42
C PRO A 804 -7.43 19.02 -20.78
N GLU A 805 -6.92 18.78 -21.99
CA GLU A 805 -6.48 17.45 -22.45
C GLU A 805 -5.26 16.89 -21.68
N LYS A 806 -4.48 17.75 -21.02
CA LYS A 806 -3.28 17.44 -20.25
C LYS A 806 -3.48 17.56 -18.72
N LEU A 807 -4.70 17.89 -18.29
CA LEU A 807 -5.08 17.98 -16.89
C LEU A 807 -5.75 16.67 -16.41
N ALA A 808 -5.16 16.05 -15.40
CA ALA A 808 -5.83 15.03 -14.59
C ALA A 808 -6.36 15.62 -13.28
N ILE A 809 -7.48 15.09 -12.78
CA ILE A 809 -7.95 15.34 -11.41
C ILE A 809 -7.87 14.08 -10.55
N TYR A 810 -7.50 14.23 -9.28
CA TYR A 810 -7.39 13.13 -8.31
C TYR A 810 -7.99 13.51 -6.96
N GLY A 811 -8.67 12.55 -6.32
CA GLY A 811 -9.17 12.69 -4.96
C GLY A 811 -9.50 11.35 -4.34
N GLY A 812 -9.34 11.24 -3.02
CA GLY A 812 -9.64 10.05 -2.22
C GLY A 812 -10.77 10.30 -1.22
N SER A 813 -11.61 9.31 -0.94
CA SER A 813 -12.71 9.41 0.04
C SER A 813 -13.75 10.47 -0.37
N ASN A 814 -13.98 11.51 0.44
CA ASN A 814 -14.69 12.73 0.02
C ASN A 814 -14.07 13.40 -1.23
N GLY A 815 -12.75 13.33 -1.40
CA GLY A 815 -12.09 13.73 -2.66
C GLY A 815 -12.50 12.85 -3.85
N GLY A 816 -12.84 11.59 -3.63
CA GLY A 816 -13.37 10.70 -4.68
C GLY A 816 -14.77 11.13 -5.14
N LEU A 817 -15.62 11.57 -4.21
CA LEU A 817 -16.90 12.24 -4.51
C LEU A 817 -16.66 13.54 -5.31
N LEU A 818 -15.76 14.40 -4.84
CA LEU A 818 -15.41 15.68 -5.48
C LEU A 818 -15.06 15.51 -6.96
N VAL A 819 -14.10 14.63 -7.28
CA VAL A 819 -13.63 14.48 -8.66
C VAL A 819 -14.66 13.79 -9.56
N ALA A 820 -15.43 12.83 -9.04
CA ALA A 820 -16.51 12.19 -9.79
C ALA A 820 -17.66 13.17 -10.08
N ALA A 821 -18.07 13.98 -9.11
CA ALA A 821 -19.08 15.02 -9.31
C ALA A 821 -18.61 16.09 -10.31
N CYS A 822 -17.35 16.53 -10.23
CA CYS A 822 -16.79 17.50 -11.18
C CYS A 822 -16.67 16.92 -12.60
N MET A 823 -16.27 15.66 -12.74
CA MET A 823 -16.25 14.95 -14.02
C MET A 823 -17.63 14.94 -14.69
N LEU A 824 -18.68 14.61 -13.94
CA LEU A 824 -20.04 14.54 -14.48
C LEU A 824 -20.59 15.93 -14.84
N GLN A 825 -20.27 16.95 -14.04
CA GLN A 825 -20.75 18.34 -14.25
C GLN A 825 -20.02 19.09 -15.36
N GLN A 826 -18.71 18.87 -15.53
CA GLN A 826 -17.83 19.62 -16.45
C GLN A 826 -16.77 18.69 -17.11
N PRO A 827 -17.18 17.64 -17.85
CA PRO A 827 -16.26 16.62 -18.37
C PRO A 827 -15.17 17.18 -19.29
N ALA A 828 -15.47 18.25 -20.03
CA ALA A 828 -14.55 18.89 -20.98
C ALA A 828 -13.38 19.66 -20.33
N LEU A 829 -13.34 19.80 -18.99
CA LEU A 829 -12.20 20.43 -18.28
C LEU A 829 -11.02 19.48 -18.05
N TYR A 830 -11.18 18.18 -18.30
CA TYR A 830 -10.25 17.14 -17.86
C TYR A 830 -9.88 16.18 -18.99
N GLY A 831 -8.65 15.69 -18.98
CA GLY A 831 -8.18 14.58 -19.83
C GLY A 831 -8.36 13.25 -19.12
N ALA A 832 -8.09 13.22 -17.81
CA ALA A 832 -8.19 12.02 -16.97
C ALA A 832 -8.73 12.33 -15.56
N VAL A 833 -9.33 11.32 -14.92
CA VAL A 833 -9.95 11.39 -13.61
C VAL A 833 -9.55 10.16 -12.82
N MET A 834 -9.03 10.34 -11.60
CA MET A 834 -8.75 9.27 -10.66
C MET A 834 -9.60 9.47 -9.40
N ALA A 835 -10.58 8.59 -9.15
CA ALA A 835 -11.40 8.63 -7.95
C ALA A 835 -11.08 7.41 -7.08
N ALA A 836 -10.49 7.65 -5.90
CA ALA A 836 -10.12 6.60 -4.95
C ALA A 836 -11.10 6.53 -3.77
N VAL A 837 -11.49 5.31 -3.37
CA VAL A 837 -12.29 4.98 -2.18
C VAL A 837 -13.48 5.92 -1.95
N GLY A 838 -14.17 6.28 -3.05
CA GLY A 838 -15.06 7.45 -3.10
C GLY A 838 -16.48 7.18 -2.62
N VAL A 839 -17.10 8.18 -1.98
CA VAL A 839 -18.53 8.16 -1.62
C VAL A 839 -19.35 8.52 -2.86
N LEU A 840 -19.71 7.53 -3.68
CA LEU A 840 -20.33 7.77 -5.00
C LEU A 840 -21.86 7.60 -5.04
N ASP A 841 -22.44 7.07 -3.97
CA ASP A 841 -23.89 6.98 -3.74
C ASP A 841 -24.28 7.86 -2.55
N MET A 842 -24.72 9.08 -2.86
CA MET A 842 -25.11 10.06 -1.85
C MET A 842 -26.53 9.85 -1.32
N LEU A 843 -27.27 8.84 -1.79
CA LEU A 843 -28.60 8.52 -1.28
C LEU A 843 -28.58 7.39 -0.24
N ARG A 844 -27.49 6.63 -0.16
CA ARG A 844 -27.37 5.47 0.73
C ARG A 844 -26.13 5.42 1.62
N PHE A 845 -25.16 6.34 1.46
CA PHE A 845 -23.92 6.33 2.27
C PHE A 845 -24.17 6.16 3.77
N HIS A 846 -25.24 6.76 4.31
CA HIS A 846 -25.61 6.72 5.73
C HIS A 846 -26.07 5.35 6.24
N LYS A 847 -26.29 4.37 5.36
CA LYS A 847 -26.78 3.04 5.71
C LYS A 847 -25.68 2.02 5.98
N PHE A 848 -24.42 2.36 5.69
CA PHE A 848 -23.27 1.46 5.79
C PHE A 848 -22.27 1.93 6.83
N THR A 849 -21.74 0.98 7.60
CA THR A 849 -20.67 1.18 8.59
C THR A 849 -20.78 2.52 9.33
N ILE A 850 -19.78 3.40 9.24
CA ILE A 850 -19.77 4.70 9.91
C ILE A 850 -20.35 5.84 9.08
N GLY A 851 -20.90 5.56 7.89
CA GLY A 851 -21.35 6.57 6.94
C GLY A 851 -22.43 7.52 7.48
N ALA A 852 -23.22 7.09 8.48
CA ALA A 852 -24.17 7.95 9.19
C ALA A 852 -23.52 9.19 9.81
N ALA A 853 -22.25 9.11 10.23
CA ALA A 853 -21.49 10.19 10.83
C ALA A 853 -21.25 11.39 9.88
N TRP A 854 -21.30 11.16 8.57
CA TRP A 854 -21.00 12.17 7.54
C TRP A 854 -22.19 13.06 7.17
N ARG A 855 -23.36 12.85 7.80
CA ARG A 855 -24.53 13.75 7.66
C ARG A 855 -24.27 15.17 8.13
N SER A 856 -23.27 15.36 9.00
CA SER A 856 -22.65 16.64 9.36
C SER A 856 -22.24 17.47 8.13
N ASP A 857 -21.55 16.84 7.17
CA ASP A 857 -21.02 17.46 5.96
C ASP A 857 -21.93 17.33 4.74
N TYR A 858 -22.65 16.21 4.59
CA TYR A 858 -23.46 15.94 3.40
C TYR A 858 -24.96 16.26 3.58
N GLY A 859 -25.48 16.23 4.81
CA GLY A 859 -26.92 16.19 5.10
C GLY A 859 -27.50 14.76 5.05
N ASP A 860 -28.77 14.60 5.41
CA ASP A 860 -29.44 13.28 5.47
C ASP A 860 -30.27 13.01 4.20
N PRO A 861 -30.09 11.89 3.47
CA PRO A 861 -30.91 11.56 2.31
C PRO A 861 -32.39 11.31 2.61
N GLU A 862 -32.73 11.06 3.87
CA GLU A 862 -34.12 10.88 4.33
C GLU A 862 -34.84 12.21 4.64
N ASP A 863 -34.13 13.34 4.68
CA ASP A 863 -34.73 14.66 4.88
C ASP A 863 -35.27 15.24 3.56
N GLU A 864 -36.50 15.77 3.61
CA GLU A 864 -37.23 16.30 2.44
C GLU A 864 -36.50 17.43 1.69
N LYS A 865 -35.69 18.24 2.39
CA LYS A 865 -34.96 19.37 1.79
C LYS A 865 -33.61 18.92 1.24
N MET A 866 -32.94 18.01 1.94
CA MET A 866 -31.63 17.50 1.56
C MET A 866 -31.68 16.47 0.44
N PHE A 867 -32.71 15.62 0.37
CA PHE A 867 -32.89 14.62 -0.70
C PHE A 867 -32.68 15.17 -2.11
N PRO A 868 -33.38 16.24 -2.57
CA PRO A 868 -33.21 16.75 -3.93
C PRO A 868 -31.80 17.33 -4.18
N ILE A 869 -31.15 17.85 -3.15
CA ILE A 869 -29.78 18.40 -3.25
C ILE A 869 -28.77 17.25 -3.42
N LEU A 870 -28.84 16.24 -2.54
CA LEU A 870 -28.03 15.02 -2.60
C LEU A 870 -28.22 14.28 -3.92
N ARG A 871 -29.48 14.11 -4.35
CA ARG A 871 -29.82 13.54 -5.66
C ARG A 871 -29.23 14.37 -6.81
N GLY A 872 -29.18 15.69 -6.68
CA GLY A 872 -28.66 16.61 -7.70
C GLY A 872 -27.16 16.52 -7.97
N TYR A 873 -26.35 16.04 -7.02
CA TYR A 873 -24.90 15.88 -7.22
C TYR A 873 -24.37 14.45 -7.06
N SER A 874 -25.17 13.49 -6.57
CA SER A 874 -24.74 12.09 -6.38
C SER A 874 -24.16 11.48 -7.65
N PRO A 875 -22.89 11.01 -7.66
CA PRO A 875 -22.28 10.50 -8.88
C PRO A 875 -23.05 9.34 -9.53
N LEU A 876 -23.44 8.31 -8.77
CA LEU A 876 -24.21 7.15 -9.24
C LEU A 876 -25.51 7.54 -9.99
N HIS A 877 -26.13 8.64 -9.59
CA HIS A 877 -27.46 9.03 -10.08
C HIS A 877 -27.43 10.10 -11.18
N ASN A 878 -26.25 10.62 -11.53
CA ASN A 878 -26.10 11.72 -12.50
C ASN A 878 -25.21 11.36 -13.71
N ILE A 879 -25.04 10.06 -13.98
CA ILE A 879 -24.43 9.56 -15.21
C ILE A 879 -25.41 9.82 -16.38
N SER A 880 -25.08 10.79 -17.23
CA SER A 880 -25.70 10.97 -18.54
C SER A 880 -25.34 9.82 -19.49
N ALA A 881 -26.33 9.32 -20.23
CA ALA A 881 -26.19 8.28 -21.25
C ALA A 881 -25.59 8.78 -22.59
N THR A 882 -25.50 10.10 -22.80
CA THR A 882 -25.04 10.70 -24.08
C THR A 882 -23.75 11.51 -23.95
N THR A 883 -23.30 11.76 -22.72
CA THR A 883 -22.13 12.60 -22.46
C THR A 883 -20.84 11.80 -22.58
N GLU A 884 -19.91 12.27 -23.41
CA GLU A 884 -18.56 11.72 -23.47
C GLU A 884 -17.78 12.14 -22.22
N TYR A 885 -17.26 11.17 -21.47
CA TYR A 885 -16.48 11.42 -20.26
C TYR A 885 -14.97 11.36 -20.53
N PRO A 886 -14.15 12.10 -19.75
CA PRO A 886 -12.72 11.89 -19.71
C PRO A 886 -12.39 10.47 -19.26
N SER A 887 -11.12 10.09 -19.43
CA SER A 887 -10.65 8.77 -19.02
C SER A 887 -10.79 8.65 -17.50
N LEU A 888 -11.33 7.53 -17.00
CA LEU A 888 -11.63 7.34 -15.59
C LEU A 888 -10.87 6.13 -15.03
N LEU A 889 -10.22 6.32 -13.90
CA LEU A 889 -9.72 5.25 -13.02
C LEU A 889 -10.44 5.34 -11.68
N LEU A 890 -11.22 4.32 -11.38
CA LEU A 890 -11.77 4.05 -10.05
C LEU A 890 -10.79 3.16 -9.28
N VAL A 891 -10.49 3.52 -8.03
CA VAL A 891 -9.67 2.69 -7.13
C VAL A 891 -10.47 2.43 -5.85
N THR A 892 -10.57 1.18 -5.42
CA THR A 892 -11.13 0.82 -4.10
C THR A 892 -10.43 -0.45 -3.61
N ALA A 893 -10.79 -0.92 -2.43
CA ALA A 893 -10.28 -2.17 -1.86
C ALA A 893 -11.44 -2.97 -1.26
N ASP A 894 -11.33 -4.29 -1.12
CA ASP A 894 -12.45 -5.17 -0.72
C ASP A 894 -12.78 -5.15 0.78
N HIS A 895 -11.85 -4.78 1.65
CA HIS A 895 -12.04 -4.60 3.10
C HIS A 895 -12.11 -3.11 3.49
N ASP A 896 -12.56 -2.22 2.59
CA ASP A 896 -12.82 -0.82 2.92
C ASP A 896 -14.14 -0.67 3.67
N ASP A 897 -14.11 -0.88 4.98
CA ASP A 897 -15.24 -0.66 5.88
C ASP A 897 -15.36 0.78 6.39
N ARG A 898 -14.53 1.71 5.89
CA ARG A 898 -14.75 3.16 6.03
C ARG A 898 -15.73 3.64 4.98
N VAL A 899 -15.44 3.41 3.70
CA VAL A 899 -16.30 3.76 2.56
C VAL A 899 -16.54 2.49 1.75
N VAL A 900 -17.69 1.85 1.99
CA VAL A 900 -17.95 0.50 1.47
C VAL A 900 -17.72 0.39 -0.04
N PRO A 901 -17.10 -0.71 -0.53
CA PRO A 901 -16.61 -0.77 -1.91
C PRO A 901 -17.74 -0.69 -2.94
N ALA A 902 -18.96 -1.07 -2.51
CA ALA A 902 -20.20 -0.95 -3.24
C ALA A 902 -20.45 0.44 -3.86
N HIS A 903 -19.98 1.53 -3.24
CA HIS A 903 -20.01 2.86 -3.86
C HIS A 903 -19.29 2.86 -5.22
N THR A 904 -18.08 2.31 -5.24
CA THR A 904 -17.26 2.17 -6.44
C THR A 904 -17.82 1.13 -7.39
N LEU A 905 -18.25 -0.03 -6.89
CA LEU A 905 -18.75 -1.13 -7.72
C LEU A 905 -20.03 -0.76 -8.47
N LYS A 906 -21.02 -0.15 -7.80
CA LYS A 906 -22.27 0.29 -8.45
C LYS A 906 -22.03 1.43 -9.44
N PHE A 907 -21.17 2.40 -9.10
CA PHE A 907 -20.82 3.49 -10.02
C PHE A 907 -20.12 2.97 -11.27
N CYS A 908 -19.17 2.05 -11.11
CA CYS A 908 -18.49 1.35 -12.20
C CYS A 908 -19.49 0.61 -13.11
N ALA A 909 -20.38 -0.19 -12.53
CA ALA A 909 -21.40 -0.94 -13.25
C ALA A 909 -22.34 -0.03 -14.06
N GLU A 910 -22.84 1.06 -13.48
CA GLU A 910 -23.74 1.99 -14.17
C GLU A 910 -23.02 2.81 -15.25
N ILE A 911 -21.80 3.32 -15.00
CA ILE A 911 -21.10 4.13 -16.00
C ILE A 911 -20.63 3.31 -17.21
N GLN A 912 -20.14 2.09 -16.99
CA GLN A 912 -19.78 1.16 -18.07
C GLN A 912 -21.02 0.63 -18.83
N HIS A 913 -22.19 0.57 -18.19
CA HIS A 913 -23.45 0.23 -18.85
C HIS A 913 -23.97 1.39 -19.72
N GLN A 914 -24.09 2.59 -19.14
CA GLN A 914 -24.65 3.78 -19.80
C GLN A 914 -23.75 4.33 -20.91
N ARG A 915 -22.42 4.23 -20.75
CA ARG A 915 -21.42 4.73 -21.69
C ARG A 915 -20.46 3.61 -22.13
N ARG A 916 -21.02 2.46 -22.54
CA ARG A 916 -20.25 1.35 -23.14
C ARG A 916 -19.53 1.77 -24.43
N ASP A 917 -20.01 2.83 -25.08
CA ASP A 917 -19.46 3.48 -26.27
C ASP A 917 -18.47 4.62 -25.98
N ASN A 918 -18.15 4.92 -24.70
CA ASN A 918 -17.17 5.96 -24.36
C ASN A 918 -15.82 5.64 -25.01
N LYS A 919 -15.26 6.62 -25.71
CA LYS A 919 -14.02 6.48 -26.49
C LYS A 919 -12.80 6.43 -25.58
N ARG A 920 -12.88 7.09 -24.42
CA ARG A 920 -11.90 7.06 -23.34
C ARG A 920 -12.23 5.92 -22.35
N PRO A 921 -11.23 5.25 -21.78
CA PRO A 921 -11.44 4.08 -20.93
C PRO A 921 -12.05 4.43 -19.56
N LEU A 922 -12.90 3.53 -19.06
CA LEU A 922 -13.56 3.61 -17.76
C LEU A 922 -13.14 2.38 -16.92
N ILE A 923 -12.04 2.51 -16.18
CA ILE A 923 -11.30 1.43 -15.53
C ILE A 923 -11.63 1.36 -14.03
N ALA A 924 -11.69 0.15 -13.46
CA ALA A 924 -11.72 -0.05 -12.01
C ALA A 924 -10.58 -0.98 -11.55
N ARG A 925 -9.87 -0.56 -10.50
CA ARG A 925 -8.87 -1.32 -9.75
C ARG A 925 -9.44 -1.61 -8.36
N ILE A 926 -9.69 -2.87 -8.06
CA ILE A 926 -10.16 -3.31 -6.74
C ILE A 926 -9.01 -4.08 -6.09
N GLU A 927 -8.34 -3.45 -5.13
CA GLU A 927 -7.32 -4.11 -4.32
C GLU A 927 -7.97 -5.21 -3.46
N LYS A 928 -7.31 -6.36 -3.35
CA LYS A 928 -7.72 -7.41 -2.39
C LYS A 928 -6.94 -7.28 -1.10
N ASP A 929 -7.48 -7.71 0.03
CA ASP A 929 -6.78 -7.76 1.32
C ASP A 929 -6.25 -6.36 1.75
N ALA A 930 -7.05 -5.33 1.48
CA ALA A 930 -6.79 -3.95 1.87
C ALA A 930 -8.11 -3.19 2.13
N GLY A 931 -8.03 -2.12 2.92
CA GLY A 931 -9.13 -1.20 3.19
C GLY A 931 -8.83 0.23 2.76
N HIS A 932 -9.37 1.21 3.48
CA HIS A 932 -9.41 2.62 3.07
C HIS A 932 -8.04 3.25 2.76
N GLY A 933 -6.97 2.77 3.40
CA GLY A 933 -5.59 3.15 3.09
C GLY A 933 -4.64 3.11 4.29
N ALA A 934 -5.16 3.29 5.51
CA ALA A 934 -4.43 3.05 6.75
C ALA A 934 -3.95 1.59 6.79
N GLY A 935 -2.75 1.35 7.32
CA GLY A 935 -2.16 0.01 7.38
C GLY A 935 -1.81 -0.67 6.04
N LYS A 936 -2.17 -0.11 4.87
CA LYS A 936 -1.87 -0.73 3.56
C LYS A 936 -0.35 -0.96 3.40
N PRO A 937 0.12 -2.19 3.11
CA PRO A 937 1.55 -2.48 3.06
C PRO A 937 2.28 -1.74 1.93
N THR A 938 3.57 -1.47 2.13
CA THR A 938 4.42 -0.75 1.15
C THR A 938 4.42 -1.38 -0.24
N SER A 939 4.41 -2.71 -0.34
CA SER A 939 4.28 -3.43 -1.62
C SER A 939 3.01 -3.06 -2.40
N LYS A 940 1.83 -3.13 -1.77
CA LYS A 940 0.55 -2.71 -2.37
C LYS A 940 0.53 -1.21 -2.70
N LYS A 941 1.17 -0.35 -1.88
CA LYS A 941 1.32 1.09 -2.18
C LYS A 941 2.17 1.35 -3.43
N VAL A 942 3.27 0.60 -3.62
CA VAL A 942 4.08 0.64 -4.86
C VAL A 942 3.26 0.20 -6.06
N ASP A 943 2.51 -0.91 -5.95
CA ASP A 943 1.66 -1.43 -7.02
C ASP A 943 0.59 -0.41 -7.46
N GLU A 944 -0.15 0.16 -6.49
CA GLU A 944 -1.18 1.18 -6.72
C GLU A 944 -0.59 2.45 -7.36
N THR A 945 0.56 2.91 -6.87
CA THR A 945 1.27 4.07 -7.45
C THR A 945 1.70 3.79 -8.89
N CYS A 946 2.21 2.59 -9.18
CA CYS A 946 2.57 2.18 -10.53
C CYS A 946 1.36 2.21 -11.48
N ASP A 947 0.22 1.67 -11.06
CA ASP A 947 -0.99 1.60 -11.89
C ASP A 947 -1.60 2.99 -12.14
N GLN A 948 -1.61 3.87 -11.13
CA GLN A 948 -1.99 5.28 -11.27
C GLN A 948 -1.07 6.02 -12.27
N LEU A 949 0.24 5.83 -12.18
CA LEU A 949 1.19 6.46 -13.11
C LEU A 949 1.06 5.90 -14.53
N LYS A 950 0.84 4.59 -14.72
CA LYS A 950 0.52 3.99 -16.03
C LYS A 950 -0.73 4.61 -16.63
N PHE A 951 -1.79 4.76 -15.84
CA PHE A 951 -3.05 5.39 -16.28
C PHE A 951 -2.82 6.82 -16.75
N LEU A 952 -2.18 7.66 -15.93
CA LEU A 952 -1.85 9.04 -16.31
C LEU A 952 -0.97 9.11 -17.55
N ALA A 953 0.01 8.20 -17.67
CA ALA A 953 0.92 8.16 -18.82
C ALA A 953 0.23 7.76 -20.12
N LEU A 954 -0.67 6.77 -20.09
CA LEU A 954 -1.44 6.35 -21.25
C LEU A 954 -2.42 7.45 -21.69
N GLU A 955 -3.22 7.99 -20.75
CA GLU A 955 -4.37 8.84 -21.08
C GLU A 955 -4.04 10.31 -21.33
N LEU A 956 -2.96 10.82 -20.72
CA LEU A 956 -2.43 12.13 -21.04
C LEU A 956 -1.32 12.07 -22.11
N GLY A 957 -0.95 10.89 -22.61
CA GLY A 957 0.12 10.69 -23.59
C GLY A 957 1.47 11.22 -23.09
N LEU A 958 1.94 10.68 -21.96
CA LEU A 958 3.19 11.08 -21.31
C LEU A 958 4.32 10.12 -21.66
N THR A 959 5.50 10.67 -21.93
CA THR A 959 6.72 9.89 -22.13
C THR A 959 7.43 9.75 -20.79
N PHE A 960 7.74 8.51 -20.40
CA PHE A 960 8.61 8.21 -19.27
C PHE A 960 10.06 8.59 -19.60
N LYS A 961 10.73 9.31 -18.70
CA LYS A 961 12.10 9.82 -18.85
C LYS A 961 13.05 9.16 -17.88
#